data_AF-A0A142B759-F1
#
_entry.id   AF-A0A142B759-F1
#
_cell.length_a   1.000
_cell.length_b   1.000
_cell.length_c   1.000
_cell.angle_alpha   90.00
_cell.angle_beta   90.00
_cell.angle_gamma   90.00
#
_symmetry.space_group_name_H-M   'P 1'
#
loop_
_entity.id
_entity.type
_entity.pdbx_description
1 polymer ?
#
loop_
_entity_poly.entity_id
_entity_poly.type
_entity_poly.pdbx_seq_one_letter_code
_entity_poly.pdbx_strand_id
1 'polypeptide(L)'
;MHTERSIQIDDALQVVESKSLNSGMYRVVLLGDAHTYLVEICKRPRKLYKVERGDLFSDIQKERIKKIVYETPYHLLLPEEDIPESSLKEMNRRYEIINPAIGAINDVILRNSSGQELIKECINRSKGISPSGEKVNKTTVYLYIYRFLMYGRVERALLPDRFLQGARGKIRTVTKDTKIRGRPRKYKEDIVTINIDTDAQEIIKKAYKNYYKKLHRPSGECCNDYVSLLNAIWYDNYIESIDSHGKIKYKKQRISETQLRDWLPKLIDNFDKLERKVGSKNLAKDYKESYGTMNDIADGPAHVYAIDANTVDTYLGSDYEYLKENTTGKPFQYNVVDVFSGMLTWSSIDFRDPCLARFMEALLGAFMKKSIMGEIWGIEINDEDWPCELISYENLGDRGSEFITPKKNIIHGRLNVIASSACPAYRPDQKPLVESTNKIFNETLFHRLPGAVIKAIARGDKHPAEMACIVMPEIYKLSAEVAYDINRRLLDRKYLTPQMLRDGVRPQPVEIWKWGLENCNSYGIPSGNFDTKLMLITLSEQVTIRANEKGVYTLEDKGQDKIFYQPANKDIQKFVRLYHNNFNSSLIADYYTGHRIAGSVNFLYLISKKDNQITKCRIHSRSRRLVNMHIHQVTSQLEYDRCEDRVIKKEDAENKAKTTKVRRGIVKDAFKKTKKGKSVARARRKNIKEDKDLEQAMLDLKKKTAYEKILDEKVNSDKTEQIKPKESKKKRSENKDELFDDFIKGI
;
A
#
# COMPACT_ATOMS: atom_id res chain seq x y z
N MET A 1 -17.66 -61.91 53.82
CA MET A 1 -17.16 -60.72 54.54
C MET A 1 -16.27 -59.82 53.66
N HIS A 2 -15.23 -60.29 52.94
CA HIS A 2 -14.39 -59.36 52.15
C HIS A 2 -15.06 -58.65 50.95
N THR A 3 -16.24 -59.10 50.49
CA THR A 3 -16.93 -58.58 49.29
C THR A 3 -17.93 -57.45 49.54
N GLU A 4 -18.26 -57.11 50.79
CA GLU A 4 -19.35 -56.17 51.12
C GLU A 4 -18.97 -54.69 51.01
N ARG A 5 -17.70 -54.39 50.73
CA ARG A 5 -17.12 -53.03 50.59
C ARG A 5 -16.93 -52.56 49.14
N SER A 6 -17.47 -53.25 48.15
CA SER A 6 -17.21 -52.98 46.72
C SER A 6 -17.98 -51.81 46.10
N ILE A 7 -19.07 -51.36 46.73
CA ILE A 7 -19.96 -50.30 46.25
C ILE A 7 -19.91 -49.09 47.19
N GLN A 8 -19.80 -47.90 46.63
CA GLN A 8 -19.85 -46.61 47.34
C GLN A 8 -21.00 -45.74 46.81
N ILE A 9 -21.31 -44.66 47.53
CA ILE A 9 -22.24 -43.64 47.03
C ILE A 9 -21.60 -42.92 45.83
N ASP A 10 -22.42 -42.52 44.87
CA ASP A 10 -22.08 -41.94 43.57
C ASP A 10 -21.32 -42.86 42.59
N ASP A 11 -21.13 -44.15 42.90
CA ASP A 11 -20.73 -45.17 41.93
C ASP A 11 -21.72 -45.28 40.77
N ALA A 12 -21.21 -45.43 39.55
CA ALA A 12 -22.01 -45.73 38.36
C ALA A 12 -22.00 -47.24 38.04
N LEU A 13 -23.16 -47.78 37.71
CA LEU A 13 -23.42 -49.19 37.46
C LEU A 13 -24.09 -49.38 36.09
N GLN A 14 -23.56 -50.27 35.27
CA GLN A 14 -24.22 -50.80 34.07
C GLN A 14 -24.98 -52.07 34.46
N VAL A 15 -26.31 -52.03 34.37
CA VAL A 15 -27.16 -53.22 34.45
C VAL A 15 -27.21 -53.85 33.06
N VAL A 16 -26.78 -55.10 32.94
CA VAL A 16 -26.97 -55.93 31.74
C VAL A 16 -28.31 -56.66 31.87
N GLU A 17 -28.48 -57.39 32.97
CA GLU A 17 -29.66 -58.17 33.36
C GLU A 17 -29.91 -57.96 34.86
N SER A 18 -31.18 -57.87 35.30
CA SER A 18 -31.56 -57.98 36.71
C SER A 18 -33.06 -58.25 36.81
N LYS A 19 -33.50 -58.84 37.92
CA LYS A 19 -34.94 -58.95 38.25
C LYS A 19 -35.55 -57.62 38.72
N SER A 20 -34.71 -56.74 39.27
CA SER A 20 -35.16 -55.58 40.06
C SER A 20 -34.83 -54.24 39.40
N LEU A 21 -34.14 -54.25 38.24
CA LEU A 21 -33.74 -53.08 37.45
C LEU A 21 -33.84 -53.39 35.95
N ASN A 22 -34.29 -52.42 35.16
CA ASN A 22 -34.22 -52.50 33.70
C ASN A 22 -32.76 -52.40 33.23
N SER A 23 -32.42 -53.03 32.09
CA SER A 23 -31.11 -52.85 31.46
C SER A 23 -30.83 -51.36 31.16
N GLY A 24 -29.66 -50.86 31.55
CA GLY A 24 -29.34 -49.42 31.52
C GLY A 24 -28.25 -49.01 32.50
N MET A 25 -27.92 -47.72 32.51
CA MET A 25 -26.93 -47.12 33.42
C MET A 25 -27.63 -46.50 34.64
N TYR A 26 -27.06 -46.68 35.83
CA TYR A 26 -27.58 -46.14 37.09
C TYR A 26 -26.44 -45.55 37.94
N ARG A 27 -26.77 -44.62 38.85
CA ARG A 27 -25.86 -44.13 39.90
C ARG A 27 -26.41 -44.47 41.30
N VAL A 28 -25.54 -44.89 42.21
CA VAL A 28 -25.87 -45.16 43.62
C VAL A 28 -26.09 -43.85 44.37
N VAL A 29 -27.30 -43.60 44.86
CA VAL A 29 -27.61 -42.33 45.55
C VAL A 29 -27.66 -42.47 47.07
N LEU A 30 -28.03 -43.64 47.61
CA LEU A 30 -28.00 -43.91 49.05
C LEU A 30 -27.83 -45.42 49.31
N LEU A 31 -26.94 -45.77 50.22
CA LEU A 31 -26.75 -47.11 50.75
C LEU A 31 -27.40 -47.17 52.15
N GLY A 32 -28.57 -47.80 52.27
CA GLY A 32 -29.16 -48.16 53.56
C GLY A 32 -28.84 -49.60 53.95
N ASP A 33 -29.27 -50.02 55.14
CA ASP A 33 -28.93 -51.35 55.68
C ASP A 33 -29.60 -52.47 54.89
N ALA A 34 -30.93 -52.40 54.73
CA ALA A 34 -31.71 -53.37 53.95
C ALA A 34 -31.85 -53.03 52.45
N HIS A 35 -31.68 -51.76 52.06
CA HIS A 35 -32.01 -51.30 50.70
C HIS A 35 -31.03 -50.27 50.16
N THR A 36 -30.73 -50.37 48.87
CA THR A 36 -29.97 -49.38 48.10
C THR A 36 -30.91 -48.57 47.21
N TYR A 37 -30.67 -47.27 47.11
CA TYR A 37 -31.39 -46.37 46.21
C TYR A 37 -30.51 -45.98 45.02
N LEU A 38 -31.10 -46.01 43.83
CA LEU A 38 -30.44 -45.81 42.54
C LEU A 38 -31.19 -44.76 41.70
N VAL A 39 -30.48 -44.03 40.85
CA VAL A 39 -31.06 -43.15 39.83
C VAL A 39 -30.59 -43.56 38.44
N GLU A 40 -31.50 -43.67 37.47
CA GLU A 40 -31.17 -44.04 36.08
C GLU A 40 -30.51 -42.86 35.35
N ILE A 41 -29.33 -43.09 34.78
CA ILE A 41 -28.56 -42.11 34.02
C ILE A 41 -29.13 -42.03 32.60
N CYS A 42 -30.06 -41.09 32.38
CA CYS A 42 -30.86 -41.03 31.15
C CYS A 42 -31.22 -39.59 30.72
N LYS A 43 -31.70 -39.41 29.49
CA LYS A 43 -32.01 -38.10 28.87
C LYS A 43 -33.10 -37.28 29.59
N ARG A 44 -33.88 -37.88 30.51
CA ARG A 44 -34.89 -37.21 31.33
C ARG A 44 -34.96 -37.90 32.70
N PRO A 45 -34.50 -37.25 33.79
CA PRO A 45 -34.43 -37.86 35.12
C PRO A 45 -35.75 -38.52 35.53
N ARG A 46 -35.67 -39.78 35.97
CA ARG A 46 -36.80 -40.58 36.45
C ARG A 46 -36.82 -40.65 37.99
N LYS A 47 -37.90 -41.22 38.54
CA LYS A 47 -37.99 -41.53 39.98
C LYS A 47 -36.86 -42.48 40.40
N LEU A 48 -36.38 -42.33 41.63
CA LEU A 48 -35.40 -43.25 42.21
C LEU A 48 -35.95 -44.67 42.28
N TYR A 49 -35.09 -45.64 41.99
CA TYR A 49 -35.30 -47.07 42.16
C TYR A 49 -34.85 -47.45 43.58
N LYS A 50 -35.63 -48.29 44.25
CA LYS A 50 -35.32 -48.88 45.55
C LYS A 50 -35.13 -50.37 45.34
N VAL A 51 -33.94 -50.89 45.60
CA VAL A 51 -33.56 -52.29 45.38
C VAL A 51 -33.12 -52.89 46.72
N GLU A 52 -33.44 -54.16 46.96
CA GLU A 52 -32.94 -54.87 48.14
C GLU A 52 -31.42 -55.02 48.07
N ARG A 53 -30.73 -54.83 49.21
CA ARG A 53 -29.27 -54.84 49.24
C ARG A 53 -28.70 -56.21 48.84
N GLY A 54 -29.31 -57.30 49.31
CA GLY A 54 -28.89 -58.67 48.99
C GLY A 54 -28.93 -58.97 47.49
N ASP A 55 -30.05 -58.65 46.82
CA ASP A 55 -30.23 -58.78 45.37
C ASP A 55 -29.14 -58.05 44.59
N LEU A 56 -28.90 -56.76 44.91
CA LEU A 56 -27.94 -55.92 44.20
C LEU A 56 -26.51 -56.49 44.28
N PHE A 57 -26.08 -56.90 45.48
CA PHE A 57 -24.76 -57.54 45.64
C PHE A 57 -24.70 -58.93 44.97
N SER A 58 -25.82 -59.67 44.89
CA SER A 58 -25.87 -60.97 44.22
C SER A 58 -25.78 -60.86 42.69
N ASP A 59 -26.48 -59.92 42.07
CA ASP A 59 -26.39 -59.67 40.61
C ASP A 59 -25.03 -59.07 40.21
N ILE A 60 -24.36 -58.34 41.10
CA ILE A 60 -22.96 -57.89 40.91
C ILE A 60 -21.97 -59.06 41.00
N GLN A 61 -22.09 -59.94 41.99
CA GLN A 61 -21.26 -61.16 42.09
C GLN A 61 -21.44 -62.11 40.89
N LYS A 62 -22.60 -62.05 40.23
CA LYS A 62 -22.92 -62.82 39.01
C LYS A 62 -22.58 -62.06 37.72
N GLU A 63 -21.81 -60.96 37.79
CA GLU A 63 -21.43 -60.09 36.68
C GLU A 63 -22.57 -59.45 35.86
N ARG A 64 -23.83 -59.63 36.25
CA ARG A 64 -24.99 -59.05 35.54
C ARG A 64 -25.10 -57.53 35.71
N ILE A 65 -24.56 -57.01 36.80
CA ILE A 65 -24.42 -55.58 37.06
C ILE A 65 -22.92 -55.30 37.22
N LYS A 66 -22.37 -54.41 36.40
CA LYS A 66 -20.94 -54.07 36.38
C LYS A 66 -20.72 -52.63 36.77
N LYS A 67 -19.75 -52.37 37.67
CA LYS A 67 -19.31 -51.02 38.00
C LYS A 67 -18.59 -50.41 36.80
N ILE A 68 -18.93 -49.18 36.44
CA ILE A 68 -18.40 -48.47 35.28
C ILE A 68 -17.90 -47.08 35.67
N VAL A 69 -16.94 -46.55 34.90
CA VAL A 69 -16.63 -45.11 34.91
C VAL A 69 -17.61 -44.44 33.95
N TYR A 70 -18.53 -43.63 34.46
CA TYR A 70 -19.43 -42.84 33.63
C TYR A 70 -18.77 -41.51 33.23
N GLU A 71 -18.48 -41.34 31.95
CA GLU A 71 -17.96 -40.09 31.41
C GLU A 71 -18.99 -38.95 31.57
N THR A 72 -18.57 -37.87 32.24
CA THR A 72 -19.42 -36.69 32.43
C THR A 72 -19.67 -35.98 31.10
N PRO A 73 -20.94 -35.72 30.72
CA PRO A 73 -21.24 -35.06 29.44
C PRO A 73 -20.53 -33.72 29.27
N TYR A 74 -19.88 -33.53 28.12
CA TYR A 74 -19.07 -32.35 27.78
C TYR A 74 -19.69 -30.98 28.14
N HIS A 75 -21.01 -30.83 28.00
CA HIS A 75 -21.71 -29.58 28.32
C HIS A 75 -21.71 -29.20 29.83
N LEU A 76 -21.34 -30.12 30.72
CA LEU A 76 -21.13 -29.89 32.16
C LEU A 76 -19.66 -29.53 32.49
N LEU A 77 -18.74 -29.83 31.55
CA LEU A 77 -17.28 -29.65 31.69
C LEU A 77 -16.77 -28.33 31.09
N LEU A 78 -17.65 -27.51 30.51
CA LEU A 78 -17.29 -26.21 29.94
C LEU A 78 -16.77 -25.23 31.01
N PRO A 79 -15.74 -24.40 30.70
CA PRO A 79 -15.42 -23.19 31.46
C PRO A 79 -16.66 -22.31 31.68
N GLU A 80 -16.72 -21.54 32.76
CA GLU A 80 -17.91 -20.69 33.04
C GLU A 80 -18.08 -19.56 32.03
N GLU A 81 -16.97 -19.08 31.48
CA GLU A 81 -16.90 -18.11 30.39
C GLU A 81 -17.57 -18.62 29.10
N ASP A 82 -17.52 -19.93 28.84
CA ASP A 82 -18.15 -20.59 27.68
C ASP A 82 -19.63 -20.92 27.89
N ILE A 83 -20.14 -20.87 29.14
CA ILE A 83 -21.54 -21.16 29.44
C ILE A 83 -22.36 -19.87 29.29
N PRO A 84 -23.38 -19.82 28.41
CA PRO A 84 -24.19 -18.62 28.23
C PRO A 84 -24.77 -18.12 29.55
N GLU A 85 -24.62 -16.82 29.85
CA GLU A 85 -25.01 -16.19 31.12
C GLU A 85 -26.47 -16.49 31.54
N SER A 86 -27.38 -16.60 30.55
CA SER A 86 -28.78 -16.98 30.80
C SER A 86 -28.96 -18.43 31.26
N SER A 87 -28.05 -19.34 30.92
CA SER A 87 -28.01 -20.73 31.39
C SER A 87 -27.36 -20.85 32.76
N LEU A 88 -26.35 -20.02 33.08
CA LEU A 88 -25.81 -19.89 34.45
C LEU A 88 -26.90 -19.34 35.40
N LYS A 89 -27.53 -18.22 35.04
CA LYS A 89 -28.69 -17.68 35.80
C LYS A 89 -29.82 -18.70 35.95
N GLU A 90 -30.07 -19.56 34.96
CA GLU A 90 -31.03 -20.65 35.10
C GLU A 90 -30.54 -21.78 36.03
N MET A 91 -29.25 -22.10 36.03
CA MET A 91 -28.62 -23.10 36.91
C MET A 91 -28.66 -22.68 38.38
N ASN A 92 -28.08 -21.52 38.74
CA ASN A 92 -28.00 -21.05 40.12
C ASN A 92 -29.41 -20.91 40.73
N ARG A 93 -30.36 -20.42 39.93
CA ARG A 93 -31.79 -20.36 40.28
C ARG A 93 -32.38 -21.75 40.60
N ARG A 94 -32.07 -22.78 39.81
CA ARG A 94 -32.53 -24.16 40.08
C ARG A 94 -31.88 -24.72 41.35
N TYR A 95 -30.62 -24.39 41.60
CA TYR A 95 -29.89 -24.79 42.80
C TYR A 95 -30.52 -24.18 44.05
N GLU A 96 -30.76 -22.85 44.05
CA GLU A 96 -31.38 -22.15 45.18
C GLU A 96 -32.79 -22.67 45.51
N ILE A 97 -33.57 -23.08 44.50
CA ILE A 97 -34.89 -23.71 44.67
C ILE A 97 -34.80 -25.05 45.43
N ILE A 98 -33.76 -25.86 45.21
CA ILE A 98 -33.61 -27.18 45.85
C ILE A 98 -32.70 -27.18 47.07
N ASN A 99 -32.03 -26.07 47.38
CA ASN A 99 -31.05 -25.97 48.47
C ASN A 99 -31.56 -26.49 49.84
N PRO A 100 -32.81 -26.23 50.28
CA PRO A 100 -33.34 -26.83 51.51
C PRO A 100 -33.35 -28.37 51.49
N ALA A 101 -33.64 -28.97 50.33
CA ALA A 101 -33.61 -30.41 50.14
C ALA A 101 -32.19 -30.99 49.99
N ILE A 102 -31.15 -30.17 49.79
CA ILE A 102 -29.75 -30.63 49.75
C ILE A 102 -29.23 -30.92 51.16
N GLY A 103 -29.52 -30.02 52.13
CA GLY A 103 -28.99 -30.12 53.50
C GLY A 103 -29.32 -31.42 54.23
N ALA A 104 -30.48 -32.03 53.93
CA ALA A 104 -30.85 -33.36 54.40
C ALA A 104 -31.34 -34.26 53.24
N ILE A 105 -30.55 -34.34 52.17
CA ILE A 105 -30.90 -35.08 50.93
C ILE A 105 -31.29 -36.55 51.18
N ASN A 106 -30.78 -37.19 52.23
CA ASN A 106 -31.11 -38.57 52.59
C ASN A 106 -32.59 -38.72 53.00
N ASP A 107 -33.15 -37.77 53.76
CA ASP A 107 -34.57 -37.75 54.13
C ASP A 107 -35.46 -37.64 52.89
N VAL A 108 -35.02 -36.83 51.91
CA VAL A 108 -35.72 -36.62 50.63
C VAL A 108 -35.65 -37.86 49.73
N ILE A 109 -34.56 -38.62 49.77
CA ILE A 109 -34.40 -39.92 49.10
C ILE A 109 -35.31 -40.98 49.75
N LEU A 110 -35.30 -41.08 51.09
CA LEU A 110 -36.11 -42.00 51.88
C LEU A 110 -37.61 -41.65 51.87
N ARG A 111 -37.95 -40.39 51.58
CA ARG A 111 -39.31 -39.81 51.58
C ARG A 111 -40.03 -39.87 52.94
N ASN A 112 -39.28 -39.76 54.04
CA ASN A 112 -39.87 -39.61 55.38
C ASN A 112 -40.57 -38.25 55.56
N SER A 113 -41.13 -38.00 56.74
CA SER A 113 -41.85 -36.75 57.08
C SER A 113 -41.00 -35.50 56.83
N SER A 114 -39.79 -35.45 57.40
CA SER A 114 -38.78 -34.41 57.18
C SER A 114 -38.55 -34.16 55.68
N GLY A 115 -38.27 -35.21 54.91
CA GLY A 115 -38.03 -35.10 53.46
C GLY A 115 -39.25 -34.62 52.66
N GLN A 116 -40.48 -34.87 53.12
CA GLN A 116 -41.67 -34.29 52.51
C GLN A 116 -41.86 -32.80 52.88
N GLU A 117 -41.37 -32.36 54.04
CA GLU A 117 -41.45 -30.97 54.48
C GLU A 117 -40.42 -30.08 53.79
N LEU A 118 -39.18 -30.56 53.63
CA LEU A 118 -38.17 -29.89 52.80
C LEU A 118 -38.64 -29.72 51.35
N ILE A 119 -39.39 -30.69 50.80
CA ILE A 119 -40.02 -30.55 49.48
C ILE A 119 -41.15 -29.51 49.47
N LYS A 120 -41.96 -29.38 50.54
CA LYS A 120 -42.93 -28.27 50.68
C LYS A 120 -42.20 -26.92 50.73
N GLU A 121 -41.08 -26.84 51.44
CA GLU A 121 -40.26 -25.63 51.54
C GLU A 121 -39.69 -25.21 50.18
N CYS A 122 -39.06 -26.13 49.45
CA CYS A 122 -38.55 -25.88 48.08
C CYS A 122 -39.65 -25.32 47.16
N ILE A 123 -40.87 -25.90 47.22
CA ILE A 123 -42.04 -25.42 46.46
C ILE A 123 -42.44 -24.01 46.89
N ASN A 124 -42.46 -23.71 48.19
CA ASN A 124 -42.80 -22.38 48.70
C ASN A 124 -41.74 -21.32 48.31
N ARG A 125 -40.46 -21.62 48.56
CA ARG A 125 -39.30 -20.76 48.26
C ARG A 125 -39.23 -20.42 46.76
N SER A 126 -39.57 -21.37 45.89
CA SER A 126 -39.55 -21.19 44.44
C SER A 126 -40.39 -20.03 43.91
N LYS A 127 -41.41 -19.55 44.66
CA LYS A 127 -42.25 -18.40 44.27
C LYS A 127 -41.42 -17.12 44.09
N GLY A 128 -40.56 -16.81 45.06
CA GLY A 128 -39.71 -15.60 45.00
C GLY A 128 -38.56 -15.72 44.00
N ILE A 129 -38.22 -16.95 43.60
CA ILE A 129 -37.09 -17.29 42.73
C ILE A 129 -37.56 -17.51 41.28
N SER A 130 -38.87 -17.44 40.97
CA SER A 130 -39.39 -17.69 39.61
C SER A 130 -39.54 -16.42 38.77
N PRO A 131 -39.05 -16.38 37.52
CA PRO A 131 -39.37 -15.34 36.55
C PRO A 131 -40.87 -15.19 36.23
N SER A 132 -41.71 -16.18 36.57
CA SER A 132 -43.17 -16.06 36.48
C SER A 132 -43.84 -15.57 37.79
N GLY A 133 -43.10 -15.47 38.90
CA GLY A 133 -43.65 -15.19 40.23
C GLY A 133 -44.49 -16.33 40.83
N GLU A 134 -44.55 -17.50 40.19
CA GLU A 134 -45.36 -18.65 40.58
C GLU A 134 -44.55 -19.73 41.31
N LYS A 135 -45.25 -20.58 42.08
CA LYS A 135 -44.66 -21.78 42.69
C LYS A 135 -44.37 -22.86 41.64
N VAL A 136 -43.17 -23.42 41.68
CA VAL A 136 -42.75 -24.54 40.84
C VAL A 136 -43.44 -25.83 41.30
N ASN A 137 -43.96 -26.61 40.34
CA ASN A 137 -44.65 -27.87 40.61
C ASN A 137 -43.74 -28.89 41.32
N LYS A 138 -44.29 -29.66 42.29
CA LYS A 138 -43.61 -30.76 43.01
C LYS A 138 -42.88 -31.74 42.08
N THR A 139 -43.46 -32.03 40.91
CA THR A 139 -42.84 -32.88 39.87
C THR A 139 -41.54 -32.27 39.33
N THR A 140 -41.48 -30.95 39.16
CA THR A 140 -40.31 -30.23 38.66
C THR A 140 -39.23 -30.10 39.73
N VAL A 141 -39.61 -29.89 41.00
CA VAL A 141 -38.66 -29.93 42.14
C VAL A 141 -37.99 -31.32 42.22
N TYR A 142 -38.75 -32.41 42.12
CA TYR A 142 -38.16 -33.74 42.03
C TYR A 142 -37.31 -33.96 40.78
N LEU A 143 -37.67 -33.39 39.62
CA LEU A 143 -36.84 -33.48 38.40
C LEU A 143 -35.47 -32.81 38.60
N TYR A 144 -35.41 -31.66 39.26
CA TYR A 144 -34.14 -31.01 39.61
C TYR A 144 -33.32 -31.87 40.59
N ILE A 145 -33.94 -32.39 41.65
CA ILE A 145 -33.27 -33.25 42.64
C ILE A 145 -32.75 -34.55 42.01
N TYR A 146 -33.55 -35.22 41.17
CA TYR A 146 -33.11 -36.43 40.48
C TYR A 146 -32.01 -36.15 39.45
N ARG A 147 -32.00 -34.98 38.80
CA ARG A 147 -30.90 -34.54 37.93
C ARG A 147 -29.60 -34.29 38.71
N PHE A 148 -29.71 -33.61 39.85
CA PHE A 148 -28.61 -33.34 40.77
C PHE A 148 -27.96 -34.64 41.27
N LEU A 149 -28.77 -35.61 41.70
CA LEU A 149 -28.30 -36.94 42.10
C LEU A 149 -27.70 -37.74 40.92
N MET A 150 -28.29 -37.66 39.72
CA MET A 150 -27.83 -38.41 38.52
C MET A 150 -26.39 -38.05 38.10
N TYR A 151 -25.99 -36.80 38.30
CA TYR A 151 -24.63 -36.30 38.00
C TYR A 151 -23.74 -36.15 39.25
N GLY A 152 -24.06 -36.81 40.37
CA GLY A 152 -23.16 -36.87 41.52
C GLY A 152 -23.10 -35.59 42.35
N ARG A 153 -24.25 -34.96 42.62
CA ARG A 153 -24.42 -33.85 43.58
C ARG A 153 -23.64 -32.56 43.27
N VAL A 154 -23.20 -32.34 42.03
CA VAL A 154 -22.59 -31.07 41.60
C VAL A 154 -23.65 -30.06 41.18
N GLU A 155 -23.49 -28.77 41.51
CA GLU A 155 -24.44 -27.70 41.10
C GLU A 155 -24.62 -27.66 39.57
N ARG A 156 -23.52 -27.81 38.83
CA ARG A 156 -23.46 -27.89 37.37
C ARG A 156 -24.44 -28.88 36.74
N ALA A 157 -24.82 -29.93 37.48
CA ALA A 157 -25.87 -30.87 37.08
C ALA A 157 -27.17 -30.16 36.66
N LEU A 158 -27.47 -29.00 37.23
CA LEU A 158 -28.72 -28.27 37.01
C LEU A 158 -28.72 -27.39 35.74
N LEU A 159 -27.66 -27.38 34.93
CA LEU A 159 -27.64 -26.72 33.62
C LEU A 159 -28.79 -27.20 32.70
N PRO A 160 -29.36 -26.34 31.84
CA PRO A 160 -30.49 -26.68 30.97
C PRO A 160 -30.05 -27.46 29.72
N ASP A 161 -30.84 -28.48 29.31
CA ASP A 161 -30.59 -29.37 28.16
C ASP A 161 -30.69 -28.71 26.75
N ARG A 162 -30.37 -27.43 26.62
CA ARG A 162 -30.49 -26.66 25.36
C ARG A 162 -29.62 -27.26 24.25
N PHE A 163 -28.50 -27.89 24.59
CA PHE A 163 -27.62 -28.64 23.68
C PHE A 163 -28.31 -29.84 23.00
N LEU A 164 -29.33 -30.45 23.65
CA LEU A 164 -30.07 -31.60 23.12
C LEU A 164 -31.27 -31.20 22.24
N GLN A 165 -31.42 -29.91 21.89
CA GLN A 165 -32.57 -29.35 21.19
C GLN A 165 -32.19 -28.69 19.84
N GLY A 166 -33.20 -28.39 19.02
CA GLY A 166 -33.06 -27.55 17.81
C GLY A 166 -32.94 -28.26 16.46
N ALA A 167 -32.59 -29.56 16.43
CA ALA A 167 -32.36 -30.34 15.19
C ALA A 167 -31.24 -29.76 14.28
N ARG A 168 -30.11 -29.43 14.92
CA ARG A 168 -28.88 -28.91 14.29
C ARG A 168 -28.50 -29.74 13.06
N GLY A 169 -28.29 -29.07 11.92
CA GLY A 169 -27.90 -29.69 10.65
C GLY A 169 -29.03 -29.99 9.65
N LYS A 170 -30.32 -29.98 10.03
CA LYS A 170 -31.42 -30.21 9.08
C LYS A 170 -32.02 -28.90 8.56
N ILE A 171 -31.90 -28.65 7.25
CA ILE A 171 -32.62 -27.57 6.56
C ILE A 171 -34.13 -27.88 6.61
N ARG A 172 -34.94 -26.89 7.00
CA ARG A 172 -36.40 -26.99 7.00
C ARG A 172 -36.96 -26.27 5.78
N THR A 173 -37.88 -26.91 5.07
CA THR A 173 -38.61 -26.27 3.98
C THR A 173 -39.44 -25.06 4.45
N VAL A 174 -39.66 -24.14 3.52
CA VAL A 174 -40.26 -22.82 3.68
C VAL A 174 -41.02 -22.57 2.36
N THR A 175 -42.33 -22.33 2.44
CA THR A 175 -43.16 -21.89 1.32
C THR A 175 -43.57 -20.43 1.51
N LYS A 176 -44.10 -19.78 0.47
CA LYS A 176 -44.52 -18.37 0.50
C LYS A 176 -45.56 -18.09 1.61
N ASP A 177 -46.40 -19.07 1.91
CA ASP A 177 -47.45 -19.01 2.95
C ASP A 177 -46.93 -19.25 4.38
N THR A 178 -45.68 -19.72 4.55
CA THR A 178 -45.14 -19.92 5.91
C THR A 178 -44.86 -18.58 6.57
N LYS A 179 -45.44 -18.37 7.76
CA LYS A 179 -45.19 -17.19 8.62
C LYS A 179 -43.69 -16.92 8.77
N ILE A 180 -43.28 -15.66 8.61
CA ILE A 180 -41.87 -15.21 8.67
C ILE A 180 -41.20 -15.75 9.93
N ARG A 181 -40.09 -16.48 9.76
CA ARG A 181 -39.38 -17.15 10.87
C ARG A 181 -38.28 -16.25 11.45
N GLY A 182 -38.13 -16.28 12.77
CA GLY A 182 -37.12 -15.52 13.51
C GLY A 182 -37.72 -14.47 14.46
N ARG A 183 -36.86 -13.79 15.22
CA ARG A 183 -37.27 -12.66 16.07
C ARG A 183 -37.51 -11.43 15.17
N PRO A 184 -38.59 -10.64 15.36
CA PRO A 184 -38.73 -9.35 14.70
C PRO A 184 -37.49 -8.45 14.98
N ARG A 185 -37.02 -7.71 13.97
CA ARG A 185 -35.89 -6.78 14.13
C ARG A 185 -36.27 -5.69 15.15
N LYS A 186 -35.36 -5.36 16.07
CA LYS A 186 -35.60 -4.40 17.16
C LYS A 186 -35.65 -2.94 16.65
N TYR A 187 -35.09 -2.67 15.48
CA TYR A 187 -35.02 -1.35 14.84
C TYR A 187 -35.72 -1.39 13.48
N LYS A 188 -36.31 -0.26 13.06
CA LYS A 188 -36.94 -0.09 11.75
C LYS A 188 -35.88 0.22 10.69
N GLU A 189 -35.32 -0.80 10.07
CA GLU A 189 -34.51 -0.68 8.86
C GLU A 189 -35.40 -0.59 7.61
N ASP A 190 -34.86 -0.08 6.50
CA ASP A 190 -35.55 -0.04 5.20
C ASP A 190 -35.74 -1.43 4.55
N ILE A 191 -35.17 -2.50 5.13
CA ILE A 191 -35.30 -3.87 4.62
C ILE A 191 -36.31 -4.65 5.47
N VAL A 192 -37.41 -5.05 4.83
CA VAL A 192 -38.42 -5.94 5.41
C VAL A 192 -37.94 -7.39 5.28
N THR A 193 -37.88 -8.11 6.39
CA THR A 193 -37.44 -9.52 6.43
C THR A 193 -38.34 -10.41 5.56
N ILE A 194 -37.82 -10.89 4.43
CA ILE A 194 -38.44 -11.94 3.63
C ILE A 194 -38.07 -13.33 4.14
N ASN A 195 -38.88 -14.34 3.84
CA ASN A 195 -38.46 -15.73 3.92
C ASN A 195 -37.63 -16.10 2.68
N ILE A 196 -36.61 -16.95 2.82
CA ILE A 196 -35.80 -17.45 1.70
C ILE A 196 -36.45 -18.74 1.17
N ASP A 197 -37.41 -18.56 0.28
CA ASP A 197 -38.12 -19.62 -0.44
C ASP A 197 -37.31 -20.17 -1.63
N THR A 198 -37.90 -21.06 -2.43
CA THR A 198 -37.26 -21.65 -3.62
C THR A 198 -36.74 -20.59 -4.59
N ASP A 199 -37.52 -19.54 -4.82
CA ASP A 199 -37.29 -18.53 -5.84
C ASP A 199 -36.11 -17.63 -5.42
N ALA A 200 -36.08 -17.21 -4.14
CA ALA A 200 -34.94 -16.51 -3.56
C ALA A 200 -33.66 -17.37 -3.57
N GLN A 201 -33.78 -18.69 -3.37
CA GLN A 201 -32.65 -19.62 -3.47
C GLN A 201 -32.13 -19.76 -4.91
N GLU A 202 -33.00 -19.73 -5.91
CA GLU A 202 -32.60 -19.72 -7.33
C GLU A 202 -31.93 -18.40 -7.72
N ILE A 203 -32.43 -17.25 -7.26
CA ILE A 203 -31.79 -15.94 -7.46
C ILE A 203 -30.35 -15.97 -6.93
N ILE A 204 -30.14 -16.46 -5.70
CA ILE A 204 -28.80 -16.59 -5.09
C ILE A 204 -27.90 -17.52 -5.94
N LYS A 205 -28.41 -18.69 -6.35
CA LYS A 205 -27.66 -19.65 -7.19
C LYS A 205 -27.32 -19.08 -8.57
N LYS A 206 -28.22 -18.30 -9.19
CA LYS A 206 -28.06 -17.67 -10.50
C LYS A 206 -27.05 -16.54 -10.44
N ALA A 207 -27.17 -15.63 -9.46
CA ALA A 207 -26.21 -14.55 -9.26
C ALA A 207 -24.80 -15.09 -8.96
N TYR A 208 -24.66 -16.12 -8.12
CA TYR A 208 -23.36 -16.76 -7.88
C TYR A 208 -22.75 -17.38 -9.16
N LYS A 209 -23.56 -18.03 -10.01
CA LYS A 209 -23.11 -18.50 -11.33
C LYS A 209 -22.75 -17.35 -12.28
N ASN A 210 -23.45 -16.22 -12.23
CA ASN A 210 -23.29 -15.10 -13.16
C ASN A 210 -22.12 -14.17 -12.82
N TYR A 211 -21.91 -13.87 -11.54
CA TYR A 211 -20.94 -12.86 -11.07
C TYR A 211 -19.73 -13.48 -10.39
N TYR A 212 -19.91 -14.51 -9.56
CA TYR A 212 -18.81 -15.11 -8.80
C TYR A 212 -18.02 -16.15 -9.61
N LYS A 213 -18.68 -16.96 -10.46
CA LYS A 213 -17.93 -17.85 -11.39
C LYS A 213 -17.20 -17.11 -12.52
N LYS A 214 -17.48 -15.82 -12.76
CA LYS A 214 -16.76 -14.98 -13.73
C LYS A 214 -15.39 -14.48 -13.25
N LEU A 215 -14.99 -14.73 -11.99
CA LEU A 215 -13.64 -14.43 -11.44
C LEU A 215 -12.45 -14.93 -12.28
N HIS A 216 -12.67 -15.75 -13.32
CA HIS A 216 -11.64 -16.35 -14.18
C HIS A 216 -11.80 -15.99 -15.67
N ARG A 217 -12.52 -14.91 -16.03
CA ARG A 217 -12.55 -14.37 -17.41
C ARG A 217 -12.55 -12.83 -17.43
N PRO A 218 -11.80 -12.14 -18.32
CA PRO A 218 -11.53 -10.69 -18.20
C PRO A 218 -12.65 -9.75 -18.69
N SER A 219 -13.88 -10.22 -18.91
CA SER A 219 -14.88 -9.56 -19.76
C SER A 219 -16.25 -9.33 -19.12
N GLY A 220 -16.28 -8.96 -17.84
CA GLY A 220 -17.52 -8.50 -17.18
C GLY A 220 -17.36 -8.20 -15.69
N GLU A 221 -18.34 -7.51 -15.13
CA GLU A 221 -18.39 -7.14 -13.71
C GLU A 221 -18.24 -8.36 -12.79
N CYS A 222 -17.34 -8.26 -11.83
CA CYS A 222 -16.89 -9.36 -11.00
C CYS A 222 -17.12 -9.07 -9.51
N CYS A 223 -17.83 -9.96 -8.83
CA CYS A 223 -18.15 -9.80 -7.41
C CYS A 223 -17.22 -10.66 -6.55
N ASN A 224 -16.16 -10.06 -6.02
CA ASN A 224 -15.14 -10.77 -5.24
C ASN A 224 -15.54 -11.02 -3.77
N ASP A 225 -16.59 -10.34 -3.27
CA ASP A 225 -17.08 -10.43 -1.89
C ASP A 225 -18.61 -10.54 -1.80
N TYR A 226 -19.10 -10.73 -0.56
CA TYR A 226 -20.53 -10.84 -0.25
C TYR A 226 -21.33 -9.56 -0.52
N VAL A 227 -20.73 -8.38 -0.39
CA VAL A 227 -21.41 -7.08 -0.52
C VAL A 227 -21.65 -6.76 -1.99
N SER A 228 -20.63 -6.96 -2.82
CA SER A 228 -20.68 -6.88 -4.28
C SER A 228 -21.71 -7.87 -4.83
N LEU A 229 -21.68 -9.13 -4.39
CA LEU A 229 -22.65 -10.14 -4.82
C LEU A 229 -24.09 -9.80 -4.37
N LEU A 230 -24.27 -9.24 -3.17
CA LEU A 230 -25.56 -8.75 -2.69
C LEU A 230 -26.06 -7.55 -3.50
N ASN A 231 -25.17 -6.61 -3.83
CA ASN A 231 -25.49 -5.45 -4.66
C ASN A 231 -25.90 -5.87 -6.08
N ALA A 232 -25.21 -6.83 -6.69
CA ALA A 232 -25.60 -7.41 -7.98
C ALA A 232 -26.97 -8.12 -7.89
N ILE A 233 -27.22 -8.91 -6.83
CA ILE A 233 -28.55 -9.50 -6.56
C ILE A 233 -29.64 -8.41 -6.44
N TRP A 234 -29.34 -7.30 -5.75
CA TRP A 234 -30.26 -6.17 -5.59
C TRP A 234 -30.51 -5.42 -6.89
N TYR A 235 -29.48 -5.21 -7.71
CA TYR A 235 -29.57 -4.58 -9.02
C TYR A 235 -30.44 -5.41 -9.99
N ASP A 236 -30.10 -6.69 -10.17
CA ASP A 236 -30.79 -7.60 -11.11
C ASP A 236 -32.27 -7.83 -10.77
N ASN A 237 -32.64 -7.87 -9.48
CA ASN A 237 -33.94 -8.44 -9.04
C ASN A 237 -34.80 -7.47 -8.19
N TYR A 238 -34.19 -6.46 -7.56
CA TYR A 238 -34.85 -5.65 -6.52
C TYR A 238 -34.84 -4.14 -6.77
N ILE A 239 -34.47 -3.64 -7.95
CA ILE A 239 -34.70 -2.22 -8.30
C ILE A 239 -36.21 -1.89 -8.26
N GLU A 240 -36.53 -0.71 -7.75
CA GLU A 240 -37.87 -0.11 -7.73
C GLU A 240 -37.91 1.12 -8.66
N SER A 241 -36.87 1.96 -8.64
CA SER A 241 -36.71 3.12 -9.54
C SER A 241 -35.25 3.60 -9.56
N ILE A 242 -34.91 4.40 -10.56
CA ILE A 242 -33.67 5.18 -10.64
C ILE A 242 -34.09 6.65 -10.79
N ASP A 243 -33.52 7.56 -10.01
CA ASP A 243 -33.84 8.99 -10.12
C ASP A 243 -33.05 9.70 -11.23
N SER A 244 -33.40 10.95 -11.51
CA SER A 244 -32.76 11.78 -12.55
C SER A 244 -31.29 12.14 -12.28
N HIS A 245 -30.76 11.78 -11.11
CA HIS A 245 -29.36 11.94 -10.73
C HIS A 245 -28.62 10.59 -10.67
N GLY A 246 -29.24 9.50 -11.16
CA GLY A 246 -28.66 8.16 -11.20
C GLY A 246 -28.76 7.37 -9.89
N LYS A 247 -29.46 7.88 -8.87
CA LYS A 247 -29.56 7.20 -7.57
C LYS A 247 -30.57 6.05 -7.65
N ILE A 248 -30.09 4.84 -7.39
CA ILE A 248 -30.90 3.62 -7.44
C ILE A 248 -31.69 3.44 -6.14
N LYS A 249 -33.00 3.27 -6.26
CA LYS A 249 -33.92 2.93 -5.16
C LYS A 249 -34.34 1.47 -5.29
N TYR A 250 -34.21 0.72 -4.20
CA TYR A 250 -34.52 -0.72 -4.15
C TYR A 250 -35.80 -1.01 -3.37
N LYS A 251 -36.51 -2.07 -3.77
CA LYS A 251 -37.69 -2.62 -3.09
C LYS A 251 -37.36 -2.96 -1.63
N LYS A 252 -38.23 -2.56 -0.68
CA LYS A 252 -38.02 -2.82 0.75
C LYS A 252 -38.04 -4.31 1.11
N GLN A 253 -38.82 -5.13 0.40
CA GLN A 253 -38.80 -6.58 0.53
C GLN A 253 -37.68 -7.16 -0.35
N ARG A 254 -36.54 -7.50 0.25
CA ARG A 254 -35.36 -8.06 -0.44
C ARG A 254 -34.48 -8.90 0.49
N ILE A 255 -33.66 -9.77 -0.10
CA ILE A 255 -32.65 -10.57 0.61
C ILE A 255 -31.71 -9.62 1.37
N SER A 256 -31.49 -9.83 2.67
CA SER A 256 -30.47 -9.07 3.42
C SER A 256 -29.12 -9.80 3.49
N GLU A 257 -28.03 -9.07 3.75
CA GLU A 257 -26.67 -9.64 3.79
C GLU A 257 -26.54 -10.87 4.70
N THR A 258 -27.12 -10.82 5.90
CA THR A 258 -27.16 -11.95 6.84
C THR A 258 -27.81 -13.20 6.22
N GLN A 259 -28.88 -13.02 5.44
CA GLN A 259 -29.58 -14.12 4.78
C GLN A 259 -28.75 -14.68 3.62
N LEU A 260 -28.03 -13.83 2.88
CA LEU A 260 -27.08 -14.27 1.87
C LEU A 260 -25.93 -15.06 2.52
N ARG A 261 -25.30 -14.56 3.59
CA ARG A 261 -24.26 -15.27 4.36
C ARG A 261 -24.76 -16.59 4.93
N ASP A 262 -25.99 -16.65 5.43
CA ASP A 262 -26.60 -17.87 5.93
C ASP A 262 -26.86 -18.90 4.82
N TRP A 263 -27.44 -18.48 3.68
CA TRP A 263 -27.93 -19.42 2.67
C TRP A 263 -26.92 -19.74 1.57
N LEU A 264 -26.01 -18.84 1.20
CA LEU A 264 -25.03 -19.08 0.13
C LEU A 264 -24.21 -20.38 0.36
N PRO A 265 -23.69 -20.69 1.57
CA PRO A 265 -23.00 -21.96 1.84
C PRO A 265 -23.91 -23.19 1.83
N LYS A 266 -25.22 -23.01 2.08
CA LYS A 266 -26.23 -24.09 2.09
C LYS A 266 -26.79 -24.41 0.71
N LEU A 267 -26.56 -23.54 -0.28
CA LEU A 267 -27.14 -23.61 -1.63
C LEU A 267 -26.13 -23.98 -2.72
N ILE A 268 -24.85 -24.08 -2.38
CA ILE A 268 -23.75 -24.36 -3.29
C ILE A 268 -23.03 -25.62 -2.81
N ASP A 269 -23.22 -26.73 -3.52
CA ASP A 269 -22.45 -27.95 -3.28
C ASP A 269 -20.96 -27.66 -3.41
N ASN A 270 -20.17 -28.17 -2.46
CA ASN A 270 -18.73 -27.93 -2.33
C ASN A 270 -18.36 -26.47 -1.97
N PHE A 271 -18.84 -25.94 -0.83
CA PHE A 271 -18.20 -24.77 -0.22
C PHE A 271 -16.71 -25.06 0.08
N ASP A 272 -16.36 -26.32 0.36
CA ASP A 272 -15.01 -26.89 0.41
C ASP A 272 -14.17 -26.62 -0.86
N LYS A 273 -14.78 -26.51 -2.04
CA LYS A 273 -14.07 -26.15 -3.28
C LYS A 273 -13.83 -24.64 -3.39
N LEU A 274 -14.56 -23.82 -2.64
CA LEU A 274 -14.23 -22.42 -2.41
C LEU A 274 -12.99 -22.35 -1.50
N GLU A 275 -13.02 -23.06 -0.38
CA GLU A 275 -11.94 -23.14 0.61
C GLU A 275 -10.62 -23.65 -0.02
N ARG A 276 -10.68 -24.70 -0.84
CA ARG A 276 -9.55 -25.21 -1.63
C ARG A 276 -9.10 -24.30 -2.78
N LYS A 277 -9.94 -23.35 -3.25
CA LYS A 277 -9.58 -22.35 -4.28
C LYS A 277 -9.00 -21.06 -3.70
N VAL A 278 -9.53 -20.58 -2.57
CA VAL A 278 -8.96 -19.47 -1.79
C VAL A 278 -7.60 -19.91 -1.22
N GLY A 279 -7.45 -21.20 -0.93
CA GLY A 279 -6.20 -21.83 -0.55
C GLY A 279 -6.03 -21.86 0.96
N SER A 280 -5.68 -23.03 1.50
CA SER A 280 -5.52 -23.24 2.94
C SER A 280 -4.47 -22.32 3.58
N LYS A 281 -3.47 -21.84 2.82
CA LYS A 281 -2.51 -20.81 3.28
C LYS A 281 -3.17 -19.46 3.60
N ASN A 282 -4.17 -19.04 2.84
CA ASN A 282 -4.87 -17.77 3.06
C ASN A 282 -5.86 -17.91 4.21
N LEU A 283 -6.66 -19.00 4.21
CA LEU A 283 -7.56 -19.28 5.33
C LEU A 283 -6.81 -19.41 6.67
N ALA A 284 -5.58 -19.96 6.66
CA ALA A 284 -4.70 -20.07 7.83
C ALA A 284 -3.89 -18.80 8.15
N LYS A 285 -3.95 -17.74 7.33
CA LYS A 285 -3.68 -16.36 7.79
C LYS A 285 -4.89 -15.91 8.62
N ASP A 286 -6.06 -15.86 7.99
CA ASP A 286 -7.29 -15.26 8.53
C ASP A 286 -7.76 -15.88 9.85
N TYR A 287 -7.70 -17.21 9.99
CA TYR A 287 -8.18 -17.91 11.20
C TYR A 287 -7.21 -17.88 12.38
N LYS A 288 -5.91 -17.58 12.16
CA LYS A 288 -4.87 -17.91 13.14
C LYS A 288 -4.53 -16.78 14.12
N GLU A 289 -4.93 -15.55 13.82
CA GLU A 289 -4.54 -14.37 14.63
C GLU A 289 -5.56 -14.03 15.74
N SER A 290 -6.79 -14.57 15.72
CA SER A 290 -7.89 -14.12 16.60
C SER A 290 -7.83 -14.47 18.10
N TYR A 291 -6.79 -15.13 18.61
CA TYR A 291 -6.69 -15.51 20.03
C TYR A 291 -5.27 -15.34 20.59
N GLY A 292 -5.03 -14.18 21.22
CA GLY A 292 -3.82 -13.86 21.97
C GLY A 292 -3.98 -12.49 22.63
N THR A 293 -3.34 -12.27 23.78
CA THR A 293 -3.36 -10.98 24.48
C THR A 293 -2.75 -9.90 23.59
N MET A 294 -3.53 -8.86 23.28
CA MET A 294 -3.12 -7.83 22.33
C MET A 294 -2.13 -6.85 22.98
N ASN A 295 -0.96 -6.71 22.36
CA ASN A 295 -0.15 -5.50 22.49
C ASN A 295 -0.61 -4.54 21.39
N ASP A 296 -1.08 -3.35 21.76
CA ASP A 296 -1.28 -2.28 20.79
C ASP A 296 0.08 -1.76 20.32
N ILE A 297 0.35 -1.85 19.01
CA ILE A 297 1.63 -1.44 18.43
C ILE A 297 1.73 0.09 18.27
N ALA A 298 0.58 0.77 18.16
CA ALA A 298 0.51 2.20 17.90
C ALA A 298 -0.58 2.85 18.76
N ASP A 299 -0.19 3.68 19.72
CA ASP A 299 -1.10 4.40 20.63
C ASP A 299 -1.76 5.65 20.00
N GLY A 300 -1.32 6.07 18.81
CA GLY A 300 -1.79 7.29 18.17
C GLY A 300 -1.22 7.52 16.76
N PRO A 301 -1.67 8.59 16.07
CA PRO A 301 -1.27 8.90 14.70
C PRO A 301 0.24 9.09 14.56
N ALA A 302 0.86 8.44 13.58
CA ALA A 302 2.30 8.43 13.40
C ALA A 302 3.11 7.98 14.63
N HIS A 303 2.50 7.26 15.59
CA HIS A 303 3.31 6.43 16.49
C HIS A 303 4.06 5.39 15.64
N VAL A 304 3.36 4.65 14.78
CA VAL A 304 3.98 3.67 13.88
C VAL A 304 3.44 3.79 12.46
N TYR A 305 4.36 3.97 11.50
CA TYR A 305 4.05 3.76 10.08
C TYR A 305 4.54 2.37 9.63
N ALA A 306 3.71 1.70 8.82
CA ALA A 306 4.11 0.56 8.03
C ALA A 306 4.44 1.00 6.60
N ILE A 307 5.59 0.57 6.09
CA ILE A 307 6.08 0.92 4.75
C ILE A 307 6.21 -0.35 3.91
N ASP A 308 5.72 -0.30 2.69
CA ASP A 308 5.63 -1.45 1.78
C ASP A 308 5.98 -1.02 0.34
N ALA A 309 6.58 -1.93 -0.44
CA ALA A 309 7.02 -1.70 -1.81
C ALA A 309 6.55 -2.82 -2.74
N ASN A 310 5.63 -2.51 -3.65
CA ASN A 310 5.01 -3.48 -4.54
C ASN A 310 5.37 -3.19 -6.01
N THR A 311 5.74 -4.21 -6.77
CA THR A 311 5.88 -4.11 -8.23
C THR A 311 4.51 -3.87 -8.86
N VAL A 312 4.40 -2.86 -9.71
CA VAL A 312 3.14 -2.49 -10.38
C VAL A 312 2.93 -3.34 -11.64
N ASP A 313 1.85 -4.10 -11.72
CA ASP A 313 1.45 -4.87 -12.92
C ASP A 313 0.84 -3.97 -14.02
N THR A 314 1.47 -2.83 -14.33
CA THR A 314 1.03 -1.84 -15.33
C THR A 314 2.21 -1.10 -15.92
N TYR A 315 2.26 -1.01 -17.26
CA TYR A 315 3.22 -0.17 -17.98
C TYR A 315 2.70 1.28 -18.01
N LEU A 316 3.58 2.24 -17.75
CA LEU A 316 3.28 3.67 -17.85
C LEU A 316 3.81 4.23 -19.17
N GLY A 317 3.11 5.23 -19.69
CA GLY A 317 3.46 5.92 -20.92
C GLY A 317 4.52 7.00 -20.73
N SER A 318 4.91 7.60 -21.86
CA SER A 318 5.83 8.74 -21.93
C SER A 318 5.33 9.75 -22.96
N ASP A 319 5.59 11.03 -22.72
CA ASP A 319 5.30 12.11 -23.68
C ASP A 319 6.08 11.92 -24.99
N TYR A 320 7.25 11.31 -24.93
CA TYR A 320 8.11 11.07 -26.09
C TYR A 320 7.77 9.77 -26.81
N GLU A 321 7.62 9.88 -28.14
CA GLU A 321 7.08 8.82 -29.00
C GLU A 321 7.94 7.54 -29.01
N TYR A 322 9.26 7.65 -29.12
CA TYR A 322 10.16 6.50 -29.11
C TYR A 322 10.26 5.77 -27.75
N LEU A 323 9.85 6.41 -26.63
CA LEU A 323 9.71 5.76 -25.31
C LEU A 323 8.40 4.96 -25.19
N LYS A 324 7.47 5.10 -26.15
CA LYS A 324 6.29 4.23 -26.28
C LYS A 324 6.66 2.92 -26.95
N GLU A 325 7.64 2.93 -27.86
CA GLU A 325 8.25 1.74 -28.44
C GLU A 325 9.20 1.04 -27.46
N ASN A 326 10.10 1.82 -26.83
CA ASN A 326 11.00 1.33 -25.77
C ASN A 326 10.37 1.54 -24.37
N THR A 327 9.37 0.70 -24.05
CA THR A 327 8.62 0.78 -22.77
C THR A 327 9.53 0.99 -21.56
N THR A 328 9.19 1.94 -20.69
CA THR A 328 9.98 2.33 -19.51
C THR A 328 9.92 1.34 -18.34
N GLY A 329 9.77 0.04 -18.63
CA GLY A 329 9.60 -1.02 -17.62
C GLY A 329 8.27 -0.93 -16.85
N LYS A 330 8.20 -1.68 -15.75
CA LYS A 330 7.14 -1.58 -14.74
C LYS A 330 7.69 -0.83 -13.53
N PRO A 331 6.99 0.16 -12.96
CA PRO A 331 7.45 0.85 -11.77
C PRO A 331 7.18 0.03 -10.50
N PHE A 332 7.77 0.50 -9.40
CA PHE A 332 7.48 0.09 -8.03
C PHE A 332 6.65 1.18 -7.33
N GLN A 333 5.65 0.75 -6.58
CA GLN A 333 4.80 1.60 -5.75
C GLN A 333 5.23 1.45 -4.29
N TYR A 334 5.61 2.56 -3.65
CA TYR A 334 5.93 2.64 -2.24
C TYR A 334 4.77 3.30 -1.51
N ASN A 335 4.20 2.64 -0.51
CA ASN A 335 3.16 3.21 0.35
C ASN A 335 3.69 3.36 1.78
N VAL A 336 3.25 4.43 2.44
CA VAL A 336 3.40 4.63 3.88
C VAL A 336 1.99 4.68 4.47
N VAL A 337 1.69 3.78 5.41
CA VAL A 337 0.37 3.65 6.04
C VAL A 337 0.52 3.76 7.56
N ASP A 338 -0.31 4.59 8.18
CA ASP A 338 -0.40 4.71 9.64
C ASP A 338 -1.10 3.49 10.25
N VAL A 339 -0.43 2.83 11.21
CA VAL A 339 -0.91 1.58 11.82
C VAL A 339 -2.10 1.83 12.77
N PHE A 340 -2.18 3.01 13.38
CA PHE A 340 -3.26 3.39 14.31
C PHE A 340 -4.59 3.64 13.60
N SER A 341 -4.58 4.40 12.50
CA SER A 341 -5.79 4.86 11.79
C SER A 341 -6.09 4.16 10.46
N GLY A 342 -5.12 3.46 9.87
CA GLY A 342 -5.23 2.95 8.49
C GLY A 342 -5.20 4.04 7.41
N MET A 343 -4.70 5.23 7.78
CA MET A 343 -4.50 6.38 6.90
C MET A 343 -3.30 6.12 5.99
N LEU A 344 -3.48 6.23 4.68
CA LEU A 344 -2.38 6.27 3.72
C LEU A 344 -1.71 7.65 3.87
N THR A 345 -0.57 7.71 4.56
CA THR A 345 0.13 8.97 4.84
C THR A 345 1.00 9.42 3.66
N TRP A 346 1.41 8.49 2.78
CA TRP A 346 2.03 8.79 1.49
C TRP A 346 1.94 7.61 0.50
N SER A 347 1.98 7.92 -0.80
CA SER A 347 2.30 6.95 -1.84
C SER A 347 3.21 7.60 -2.89
N SER A 348 4.20 6.87 -3.40
CA SER A 348 5.07 7.32 -4.49
C SER A 348 5.44 6.19 -5.43
N ILE A 349 5.64 6.55 -6.71
CA ILE A 349 5.86 5.62 -7.81
C ILE A 349 7.22 5.92 -8.44
N ASP A 350 8.06 4.90 -8.55
CA ASP A 350 9.45 5.02 -8.98
C ASP A 350 9.82 3.85 -9.91
N PHE A 351 10.62 4.08 -10.95
CA PHE A 351 11.08 3.04 -11.88
C PHE A 351 12.43 2.42 -11.46
N ARG A 352 13.05 2.92 -10.39
CA ARG A 352 14.33 2.43 -9.84
C ARG A 352 14.08 1.31 -8.83
N ASP A 353 14.98 0.34 -8.80
CA ASP A 353 14.84 -0.87 -7.96
C ASP A 353 14.66 -0.54 -6.46
N PRO A 354 13.89 -1.38 -5.73
CA PRO A 354 13.78 -1.34 -4.28
C PRO A 354 15.14 -1.32 -3.59
N CYS A 355 15.35 -0.27 -2.81
CA CYS A 355 16.52 -0.09 -1.97
C CYS A 355 16.19 0.90 -0.85
N LEU A 356 16.99 0.87 0.22
CA LEU A 356 16.77 1.71 1.41
C LEU A 356 16.54 3.20 1.07
N ALA A 357 17.22 3.75 0.06
CA ALA A 357 17.05 5.14 -0.36
C ALA A 357 15.61 5.47 -0.86
N ARG A 358 14.95 4.54 -1.56
CA ARG A 358 13.57 4.73 -2.04
C ARG A 358 12.56 4.70 -0.91
N PHE A 359 12.75 3.81 0.07
CA PHE A 359 11.97 3.80 1.30
C PHE A 359 12.12 5.09 2.12
N MET A 360 13.32 5.68 2.13
CA MET A 360 13.55 6.99 2.77
C MET A 360 12.89 8.15 2.02
N GLU A 361 12.93 8.16 0.68
CA GLU A 361 12.19 9.16 -0.11
C GLU A 361 10.66 9.03 0.09
N ALA A 362 10.13 7.82 0.28
CA ALA A 362 8.73 7.60 0.64
C ALA A 362 8.39 8.13 2.05
N LEU A 363 9.27 7.93 3.04
CA LEU A 363 9.11 8.53 4.37
C LEU A 363 9.16 10.06 4.33
N LEU A 364 10.06 10.64 3.54
CA LEU A 364 10.11 12.10 3.33
C LEU A 364 8.77 12.63 2.79
N GLY A 365 8.14 11.91 1.86
CA GLY A 365 6.81 12.25 1.35
C GLY A 365 5.71 12.15 2.41
N ALA A 366 5.79 11.19 3.33
CA ALA A 366 4.85 11.07 4.47
C ALA A 366 5.04 12.19 5.49
N PHE A 367 6.29 12.55 5.80
CA PHE A 367 6.64 13.55 6.80
C PHE A 367 6.40 14.98 6.33
N MET A 368 6.59 15.27 5.03
CA MET A 368 6.40 16.61 4.46
C MET A 368 4.92 16.96 4.25
N LYS A 369 4.60 18.25 4.36
CA LYS A 369 3.34 18.83 3.86
C LYS A 369 3.09 18.42 2.40
N LYS A 370 1.86 18.01 2.12
CA LYS A 370 1.45 17.44 0.83
C LYS A 370 1.33 18.51 -0.24
N SER A 371 1.06 19.76 0.13
CA SER A 371 1.22 20.94 -0.74
C SER A 371 2.63 21.08 -1.33
N ILE A 372 3.68 20.86 -0.52
CA ILE A 372 5.09 20.92 -0.96
C ILE A 372 5.42 19.75 -1.89
N MET A 373 4.91 18.56 -1.58
CA MET A 373 5.08 17.36 -2.42
C MET A 373 4.32 17.49 -3.75
N GLY A 374 3.14 18.11 -3.74
CA GLY A 374 2.39 18.50 -4.93
C GLY A 374 3.21 19.41 -5.84
N GLU A 375 3.81 20.50 -5.31
CA GLU A 375 4.67 21.37 -6.12
C GLU A 375 5.83 20.56 -6.76
N ILE A 376 6.45 19.63 -6.03
CA ILE A 376 7.53 18.76 -6.54
C ILE A 376 7.07 17.88 -7.71
N TRP A 377 5.84 17.34 -7.65
CA TRP A 377 5.21 16.58 -8.73
C TRP A 377 4.64 17.47 -9.86
N GLY A 378 4.50 18.78 -9.65
CA GLY A 378 3.89 19.71 -10.60
C GLY A 378 2.36 19.73 -10.56
N ILE A 379 1.75 19.31 -9.45
CA ILE A 379 0.29 19.31 -9.23
C ILE A 379 -0.09 20.09 -7.97
N GLU A 380 -1.36 20.45 -7.84
CA GLU A 380 -1.89 21.08 -6.62
C GLU A 380 -2.44 20.02 -5.67
N ILE A 381 -2.06 20.08 -4.39
CA ILE A 381 -2.56 19.23 -3.31
C ILE A 381 -2.88 20.13 -2.12
N ASN A 382 -4.09 20.01 -1.58
CA ASN A 382 -4.50 20.69 -0.36
C ASN A 382 -4.04 19.89 0.89
N ASP A 383 -3.37 20.55 1.83
CA ASP A 383 -2.93 19.93 3.08
C ASP A 383 -4.14 19.53 3.96
N GLU A 384 -5.30 20.19 3.87
CA GLU A 384 -6.50 19.79 4.61
C GLU A 384 -7.11 18.48 4.08
N ASP A 385 -6.96 18.21 2.78
CA ASP A 385 -7.50 17.02 2.13
C ASP A 385 -6.63 15.76 2.30
N TRP A 386 -5.35 15.96 2.68
CA TRP A 386 -4.41 14.91 3.05
C TRP A 386 -3.54 15.37 4.24
N PRO A 387 -4.11 15.46 5.46
CA PRO A 387 -3.51 16.15 6.63
C PRO A 387 -2.43 15.31 7.35
N CYS A 388 -1.45 14.83 6.59
CA CYS A 388 -0.32 14.05 7.09
C CYS A 388 0.97 14.87 6.94
N GLU A 389 1.52 15.35 8.06
CA GLU A 389 2.84 16.02 8.12
C GLU A 389 3.59 15.64 9.40
N LEU A 390 3.51 14.38 9.82
CA LEU A 390 4.14 13.87 11.04
C LEU A 390 5.30 12.93 10.74
N ILE A 391 6.41 13.13 11.46
CA ILE A 391 7.55 12.22 11.53
C ILE A 391 7.21 11.09 12.51
N SER A 392 7.25 9.85 12.04
CA SER A 392 6.84 8.70 12.83
C SER A 392 7.82 8.36 13.97
N TYR A 393 7.30 7.85 15.09
CA TYR A 393 8.17 7.37 16.19
C TYR A 393 8.85 6.03 15.84
N GLU A 394 8.11 5.07 15.29
CA GLU A 394 8.65 3.81 14.75
C GLU A 394 8.25 3.62 13.28
N ASN A 395 9.12 2.96 12.52
CA ASN A 395 8.89 2.56 11.13
C ASN A 395 9.06 1.04 10.96
N LEU A 396 7.94 0.38 10.71
CA LEU A 396 7.84 -1.02 10.31
C LEU A 396 8.00 -1.15 8.80
N GLY A 397 8.61 -2.25 8.37
CA GLY A 397 8.64 -2.70 6.99
C GLY A 397 8.82 -4.21 6.95
N ASP A 398 8.46 -4.86 5.85
CA ASP A 398 8.62 -6.31 5.72
C ASP A 398 10.10 -6.71 5.70
N ARG A 399 10.38 -8.00 5.89
CA ARG A 399 11.71 -8.61 5.99
C ARG A 399 12.43 -8.73 4.64
N GLY A 400 12.20 -7.77 3.74
CA GLY A 400 13.05 -7.51 2.59
C GLY A 400 14.46 -7.15 3.02
N SER A 401 15.44 -7.39 2.15
CA SER A 401 16.85 -7.15 2.45
C SER A 401 17.16 -5.66 2.66
N GLU A 402 16.29 -4.75 2.19
CA GLU A 402 16.45 -3.30 2.37
C GLU A 402 16.39 -2.89 3.84
N PHE A 403 15.50 -3.50 4.63
CA PHE A 403 15.24 -3.11 6.02
C PHE A 403 16.09 -3.84 7.08
N ILE A 404 17.00 -4.73 6.66
CA ILE A 404 17.83 -5.55 7.55
C ILE A 404 19.25 -4.95 7.71
N THR A 405 19.65 -3.95 6.91
CA THR A 405 21.01 -3.39 6.95
C THR A 405 21.26 -2.42 8.12
N PRO A 406 22.44 -2.47 8.79
CA PRO A 406 22.80 -1.54 9.88
C PRO A 406 22.73 -0.04 9.52
N LYS A 407 22.82 0.30 8.23
CA LYS A 407 22.62 1.66 7.72
C LYS A 407 21.23 2.20 8.07
N LYS A 408 20.19 1.36 8.15
CA LYS A 408 18.83 1.75 8.59
C LYS A 408 18.90 2.38 9.98
N ASN A 409 19.48 1.71 10.96
CA ASN A 409 19.48 2.17 12.35
C ASN A 409 20.26 3.48 12.52
N ILE A 410 21.33 3.69 11.75
CA ILE A 410 22.08 4.97 11.72
C ILE A 410 21.22 6.10 11.13
N ILE A 411 20.44 5.82 10.08
CA ILE A 411 19.59 6.82 9.39
C ILE A 411 18.38 7.18 10.26
N HIS A 412 17.67 6.21 10.82
CA HIS A 412 16.52 6.46 11.69
C HIS A 412 16.96 7.12 13.02
N GLY A 413 18.08 6.67 13.61
CA GLY A 413 18.62 7.24 14.85
C GLY A 413 19.02 8.72 14.73
N ARG A 414 19.42 9.19 13.54
CA ARG A 414 19.63 10.63 13.28
C ARG A 414 18.35 11.46 13.37
N LEU A 415 17.20 10.85 13.13
CA LEU A 415 15.88 11.49 13.19
C LEU A 415 15.16 11.26 14.53
N ASN A 416 15.82 10.59 15.48
CA ASN A 416 15.21 10.06 16.71
C ASN A 416 14.01 9.13 16.44
N VAL A 417 14.06 8.40 15.33
CA VAL A 417 13.06 7.41 14.90
C VAL A 417 13.57 6.00 15.19
N ILE A 418 12.67 5.09 15.54
CA ILE A 418 12.98 3.66 15.73
C ILE A 418 12.89 2.90 14.40
N ALA A 419 13.92 2.08 14.17
CA ALA A 419 14.08 1.25 12.98
C ALA A 419 13.73 -0.21 13.30
N SER A 420 12.50 -0.63 13.03
CA SER A 420 12.00 -1.97 13.37
C SER A 420 11.91 -2.86 12.14
N SER A 421 12.35 -4.12 12.25
CA SER A 421 12.39 -5.13 11.17
C SER A 421 11.84 -6.50 11.59
N ALA A 422 11.66 -6.70 12.90
CA ALA A 422 10.72 -7.67 13.42
C ALA A 422 9.47 -6.90 13.82
N CYS A 423 8.40 -6.99 13.02
CA CYS A 423 7.09 -6.62 13.52
C CYS A 423 6.86 -7.38 14.84
N PRO A 424 6.51 -6.69 15.95
CA PRO A 424 5.86 -7.34 17.08
C PRO A 424 4.63 -8.12 16.59
N ALA A 425 4.04 -8.95 17.44
CA ALA A 425 2.76 -9.57 17.12
C ALA A 425 1.71 -8.44 16.95
N TYR A 426 1.41 -8.09 15.70
CA TYR A 426 0.38 -7.09 15.38
C TYR A 426 -0.90 -7.41 16.12
N ARG A 427 -1.62 -6.35 16.51
CA ARG A 427 -3.04 -6.49 16.81
C ARG A 427 -3.72 -7.18 15.60
N PRO A 428 -4.46 -8.30 15.79
CA PRO A 428 -5.01 -9.14 14.71
C PRO A 428 -5.91 -8.46 13.66
N ASP A 429 -6.25 -7.19 13.87
CA ASP A 429 -7.07 -6.32 13.03
C ASP A 429 -6.20 -5.28 12.28
N GLN A 430 -5.19 -4.67 12.92
CA GLN A 430 -4.30 -3.65 12.35
C GLN A 430 -3.55 -4.13 11.10
N LYS A 431 -3.02 -5.34 11.11
CA LYS A 431 -2.30 -5.90 9.96
C LYS A 431 -3.20 -6.10 8.73
N PRO A 432 -4.39 -6.72 8.84
CA PRO A 432 -5.41 -6.68 7.79
C PRO A 432 -5.78 -5.27 7.32
N LEU A 433 -5.80 -4.26 8.19
CA LEU A 433 -6.06 -2.87 7.81
C LEU A 433 -4.95 -2.29 6.92
N VAL A 434 -3.68 -2.53 7.26
CA VAL A 434 -2.52 -2.12 6.44
C VAL A 434 -2.47 -2.89 5.11
N GLU A 435 -2.53 -4.23 5.14
CA GLU A 435 -2.54 -5.07 3.93
C GLU A 435 -3.71 -4.67 2.99
N SER A 436 -4.88 -4.36 3.54
CA SER A 436 -6.03 -3.86 2.78
C SER A 436 -5.82 -2.45 2.22
N THR A 437 -5.10 -1.56 2.92
CA THR A 437 -4.87 -0.18 2.45
C THR A 437 -4.00 -0.18 1.19
N ASN A 438 -2.90 -0.95 1.23
CA ASN A 438 -1.99 -1.08 0.08
C ASN A 438 -2.68 -1.72 -1.13
N LYS A 439 -3.43 -2.80 -0.87
CA LYS A 439 -4.21 -3.49 -1.90
C LYS A 439 -5.23 -2.57 -2.57
N ILE A 440 -6.03 -1.82 -1.79
CA ILE A 440 -7.07 -0.93 -2.35
C ILE A 440 -6.44 0.14 -3.25
N PHE A 441 -5.29 0.72 -2.89
CA PHE A 441 -4.62 1.69 -3.77
C PHE A 441 -4.22 1.05 -5.11
N ASN A 442 -3.57 -0.12 -5.07
CA ASN A 442 -3.11 -0.78 -6.29
C ASN A 442 -4.29 -1.22 -7.20
N GLU A 443 -5.36 -1.76 -6.61
CA GLU A 443 -6.58 -2.16 -7.32
C GLU A 443 -7.41 -0.98 -7.84
N THR A 444 -7.37 0.19 -7.17
CA THR A 444 -8.13 1.38 -7.59
C THR A 444 -7.38 2.18 -8.65
N LEU A 445 -6.08 2.39 -8.48
CA LEU A 445 -5.25 3.12 -9.44
C LEU A 445 -4.94 2.26 -10.67
N PHE A 446 -4.21 1.16 -10.52
CA PHE A 446 -3.50 0.53 -11.65
C PHE A 446 -4.33 -0.46 -12.46
N HIS A 447 -5.15 -1.30 -11.80
CA HIS A 447 -5.95 -2.34 -12.48
C HIS A 447 -6.95 -1.83 -13.54
N ARG A 448 -7.15 -0.50 -13.64
CA ARG A 448 -8.07 0.14 -14.59
C ARG A 448 -7.38 0.98 -15.67
N LEU A 449 -6.04 1.09 -15.66
CA LEU A 449 -5.31 1.93 -16.60
C LEU A 449 -4.96 1.20 -17.92
N PRO A 450 -4.97 1.91 -19.05
CA PRO A 450 -4.29 1.47 -20.26
C PRO A 450 -2.80 1.16 -19.96
N GLY A 451 -2.35 -0.05 -20.30
CA GLY A 451 -1.03 -0.57 -19.93
C GLY A 451 -1.04 -1.68 -18.87
N ALA A 452 -2.19 -1.96 -18.23
CA ALA A 452 -2.31 -3.01 -17.20
C ALA A 452 -2.07 -4.43 -17.74
N VAL A 453 -1.30 -5.24 -17.01
CA VAL A 453 -0.91 -6.61 -17.39
C VAL A 453 -1.91 -7.64 -16.88
N ILE A 454 -2.92 -7.91 -17.70
CA ILE A 454 -3.90 -8.96 -17.45
C ILE A 454 -3.23 -10.33 -17.58
N LYS A 455 -3.29 -11.18 -16.55
CA LYS A 455 -2.58 -12.48 -16.46
C LYS A 455 -3.10 -13.59 -17.40
N ALA A 456 -3.89 -13.22 -18.41
CA ALA A 456 -4.56 -14.12 -19.35
C ALA A 456 -4.59 -13.53 -20.78
N ILE A 457 -3.44 -13.01 -21.24
CA ILE A 457 -3.21 -12.57 -22.63
C ILE A 457 -3.39 -13.79 -23.57
N ALA A 458 -4.21 -13.67 -24.61
CA ALA A 458 -4.35 -14.72 -25.62
C ALA A 458 -3.18 -14.73 -26.61
N ARG A 459 -2.91 -15.89 -27.24
CA ARG A 459 -1.88 -15.99 -28.29
C ARG A 459 -2.31 -15.15 -29.50
N GLY A 460 -1.68 -13.98 -29.66
CA GLY A 460 -1.94 -13.03 -30.76
C GLY A 460 -2.42 -11.65 -30.30
N ASP A 461 -2.74 -11.47 -29.02
CA ASP A 461 -3.03 -10.14 -28.47
C ASP A 461 -1.79 -9.25 -28.45
N LYS A 462 -1.99 -7.93 -28.57
CA LYS A 462 -0.96 -6.90 -28.44
C LYS A 462 -0.31 -6.94 -27.06
N HIS A 463 0.98 -6.59 -26.98
CA HIS A 463 1.68 -6.49 -25.70
C HIS A 463 1.14 -5.28 -24.91
N PRO A 464 0.88 -5.38 -23.59
CA PRO A 464 0.28 -4.28 -22.82
C PRO A 464 1.05 -2.95 -22.88
N ALA A 465 2.37 -3.00 -23.13
CA ALA A 465 3.19 -1.83 -23.46
C ALA A 465 2.60 -0.94 -24.57
N GLU A 466 2.05 -1.53 -25.62
CA GLU A 466 1.47 -0.82 -26.78
C GLU A 466 0.22 0.00 -26.40
N MET A 467 -0.35 -0.25 -25.22
CA MET A 467 -1.51 0.44 -24.68
C MET A 467 -1.15 1.44 -23.56
N ALA A 468 0.14 1.60 -23.22
CA ALA A 468 0.60 2.46 -22.15
C ALA A 468 0.60 3.95 -22.55
N CYS A 469 -0.55 4.63 -22.39
CA CYS A 469 -0.71 6.03 -22.78
C CYS A 469 -0.65 7.04 -21.62
N ILE A 470 -0.74 6.59 -20.36
CA ILE A 470 -0.86 7.47 -19.19
C ILE A 470 0.52 7.90 -18.69
N VAL A 471 0.78 9.20 -18.58
CA VAL A 471 2.10 9.77 -18.26
C VAL A 471 2.26 10.15 -16.78
N MET A 472 3.50 10.30 -16.31
CA MET A 472 3.80 10.56 -14.88
C MET A 472 3.03 11.74 -14.25
N PRO A 473 2.82 12.90 -14.91
CA PRO A 473 1.99 13.98 -14.37
C PRO A 473 0.54 13.54 -14.04
N GLU A 474 -0.05 12.71 -14.91
CA GLU A 474 -1.40 12.19 -14.74
C GLU A 474 -1.43 11.15 -13.61
N ILE A 475 -0.40 10.30 -13.55
CA ILE A 475 -0.22 9.32 -12.48
C ILE A 475 -0.08 10.00 -11.11
N TYR A 476 0.71 11.06 -10.98
CA TYR A 476 0.81 11.83 -9.74
C TYR A 476 -0.55 12.41 -9.31
N LYS A 477 -1.33 12.96 -10.26
CA LYS A 477 -2.67 13.46 -9.97
C LYS A 477 -3.60 12.34 -9.50
N LEU A 478 -3.68 11.24 -10.27
CA LEU A 478 -4.52 10.10 -9.92
C LEU A 478 -4.11 9.45 -8.59
N SER A 479 -2.81 9.43 -8.26
CA SER A 479 -2.33 8.97 -6.93
C SER A 479 -2.85 9.84 -5.78
N ALA A 480 -2.96 11.16 -5.97
CA ALA A 480 -3.55 12.05 -4.96
C ALA A 480 -5.07 11.80 -4.80
N GLU A 481 -5.83 11.72 -5.91
CA GLU A 481 -7.28 11.43 -5.88
C GLU A 481 -7.57 10.07 -5.19
N VAL A 482 -6.82 9.02 -5.56
CA VAL A 482 -6.95 7.68 -4.96
C VAL A 482 -6.56 7.69 -3.47
N ALA A 483 -5.57 8.49 -3.06
CA ALA A 483 -5.28 8.70 -1.64
C ALA A 483 -6.41 9.42 -0.91
N TYR A 484 -7.04 10.44 -1.52
CA TYR A 484 -8.18 11.15 -0.91
C TYR A 484 -9.35 10.21 -0.65
N ASP A 485 -9.72 9.37 -1.63
CA ASP A 485 -10.78 8.36 -1.51
C ASP A 485 -10.45 7.32 -0.44
N ILE A 486 -9.22 6.78 -0.45
CA ILE A 486 -8.78 5.75 0.50
C ILE A 486 -8.75 6.29 1.93
N ASN A 487 -8.42 7.56 2.13
CA ASN A 487 -8.39 8.20 3.44
C ASN A 487 -9.79 8.61 3.94
N ARG A 488 -10.78 8.68 3.04
CA ARG A 488 -12.21 8.92 3.35
C ARG A 488 -13.06 7.64 3.33
N ARG A 489 -12.51 6.48 2.97
CA ARG A 489 -13.25 5.20 2.88
C ARG A 489 -13.86 4.80 4.23
N LEU A 490 -15.02 4.13 4.20
CA LEU A 490 -15.63 3.58 5.41
C LEU A 490 -14.91 2.29 5.84
N LEU A 491 -14.53 2.24 7.11
CA LEU A 491 -13.98 1.07 7.79
C LEU A 491 -15.05 0.33 8.60
N ASP A 492 -14.72 -0.88 9.04
CA ASP A 492 -15.49 -1.61 10.06
C ASP A 492 -15.38 -0.88 11.41
N ARG A 493 -16.47 -0.81 12.17
CA ARG A 493 -16.50 -0.16 13.50
C ARG A 493 -15.62 -0.87 14.54
N LYS A 494 -15.18 -2.12 14.28
CA LYS A 494 -14.18 -2.82 15.10
C LYS A 494 -12.85 -2.07 15.22
N TYR A 495 -12.52 -1.20 14.26
CA TYR A 495 -11.30 -0.39 14.26
C TYR A 495 -11.41 0.90 15.10
N LEU A 496 -12.58 1.20 15.67
CA LEU A 496 -12.78 2.35 16.55
C LEU A 496 -12.61 1.93 18.01
N THR A 497 -11.84 2.70 18.79
CA THR A 497 -11.71 2.48 20.23
C THR A 497 -13.03 2.79 20.97
N PRO A 498 -13.21 2.29 22.21
CA PRO A 498 -14.37 2.66 23.03
C PRO A 498 -14.49 4.16 23.33
N GLN A 499 -13.40 4.95 23.20
CA GLN A 499 -13.45 6.41 23.29
C GLN A 499 -13.98 7.02 21.98
N MET A 500 -13.36 6.71 20.84
CA MET A 500 -13.82 7.13 19.50
C MET A 500 -15.32 6.84 19.27
N LEU A 501 -15.82 5.70 19.76
CA LEU A 501 -17.24 5.31 19.67
C LEU A 501 -18.18 6.15 20.55
N ARG A 502 -17.71 6.73 21.66
CA ARG A 502 -18.46 7.68 22.49
C ARG A 502 -18.44 9.09 21.89
N ASP A 503 -17.28 9.48 21.37
CA ASP A 503 -17.02 10.83 20.85
C ASP A 503 -17.63 11.04 19.44
N GLY A 504 -18.25 10.00 18.87
CA GLY A 504 -18.99 10.06 17.61
C GLY A 504 -18.13 9.94 16.36
N VAL A 505 -16.85 9.57 16.51
CA VAL A 505 -15.87 9.46 15.42
C VAL A 505 -16.38 8.53 14.32
N ARG A 506 -16.30 9.02 13.08
CA ARG A 506 -16.66 8.22 11.91
C ARG A 506 -15.58 7.17 11.65
N PRO A 507 -15.93 5.93 11.24
CA PRO A 507 -14.95 4.93 10.85
C PRO A 507 -14.38 5.29 9.47
N GLN A 508 -13.55 6.33 9.40
CA GLN A 508 -12.86 6.82 8.20
C GLN A 508 -11.42 7.15 8.63
N PRO A 509 -10.38 6.72 7.90
CA PRO A 509 -8.99 6.89 8.34
C PRO A 509 -8.63 8.32 8.72
N VAL A 510 -9.05 9.31 7.92
CA VAL A 510 -8.78 10.73 8.17
C VAL A 510 -9.45 11.27 9.44
N GLU A 511 -10.59 10.72 9.84
CA GLU A 511 -11.32 11.15 11.04
C GLU A 511 -10.77 10.46 12.31
N ILE A 512 -10.33 9.21 12.19
CA ILE A 512 -9.59 8.49 13.24
C ILE A 512 -8.23 9.15 13.47
N TRP A 513 -7.54 9.53 12.40
CA TRP A 513 -6.30 10.30 12.42
C TRP A 513 -6.48 11.63 13.16
N LYS A 514 -7.43 12.48 12.75
CA LYS A 514 -7.73 13.76 13.42
C LYS A 514 -8.04 13.59 14.91
N TRP A 515 -8.96 12.69 15.26
CA TRP A 515 -9.30 12.43 16.66
C TRP A 515 -8.07 12.02 17.48
N GLY A 516 -7.17 11.22 16.90
CA GLY A 516 -5.94 10.81 17.55
C GLY A 516 -4.95 11.96 17.80
N LEU A 517 -4.91 12.99 16.95
CA LEU A 517 -4.07 14.19 17.17
C LEU A 517 -4.57 15.02 18.36
N GLU A 518 -5.88 14.99 18.62
CA GLU A 518 -6.54 15.73 19.70
C GLU A 518 -6.57 14.95 21.03
N ASN A 519 -6.58 13.61 20.98
CA ASN A 519 -6.90 12.76 22.14
C ASN A 519 -5.83 11.73 22.53
N CYS A 520 -4.80 11.47 21.70
CA CYS A 520 -3.71 10.55 22.06
C CYS A 520 -2.49 11.32 22.62
N ASN A 521 -1.86 10.78 23.66
CA ASN A 521 -0.64 11.37 24.24
C ASN A 521 0.65 11.01 23.47
N SER A 522 0.58 10.03 22.56
CA SER A 522 1.72 9.49 21.81
C SER A 522 1.43 9.53 20.31
N TYR A 523 1.88 10.59 19.64
CA TYR A 523 1.78 10.78 18.19
C TYR A 523 3.11 11.30 17.60
N GLY A 524 3.27 11.21 16.28
CA GLY A 524 4.51 11.59 15.60
C GLY A 524 4.82 13.09 15.66
N ILE A 525 6.10 13.46 15.49
CA ILE A 525 6.57 14.85 15.63
C ILE A 525 6.08 15.67 14.41
N PRO A 526 5.36 16.80 14.60
CA PRO A 526 4.93 17.67 13.50
C PRO A 526 6.13 18.19 12.68
N SER A 527 6.01 18.22 11.34
CA SER A 527 7.15 18.54 10.47
C SER A 527 7.74 19.93 10.72
N GLY A 528 6.90 20.91 11.07
CA GLY A 528 7.32 22.26 11.44
C GLY A 528 8.07 22.37 12.77
N ASN A 529 8.01 21.34 13.63
CA ASN A 529 8.73 21.26 14.90
C ASN A 529 10.07 20.50 14.77
N PHE A 530 10.48 20.12 13.55
CA PHE A 530 11.67 19.33 13.27
C PHE A 530 12.60 20.04 12.27
N ASP A 531 13.91 19.74 12.30
CA ASP A 531 14.84 20.31 11.34
C ASP A 531 14.64 19.73 9.93
N THR A 532 13.96 20.50 9.07
CA THR A 532 13.76 20.20 7.65
C THR A 532 15.08 19.95 6.90
N LYS A 533 16.19 20.58 7.31
CA LYS A 533 17.52 20.34 6.71
C LYS A 533 18.00 18.93 7.03
N LEU A 534 17.94 18.54 8.30
CA LEU A 534 18.31 17.20 8.76
C LEU A 534 17.44 16.13 8.09
N MET A 535 16.12 16.38 7.98
CA MET A 535 15.19 15.51 7.27
C MET A 535 15.56 15.35 5.78
N LEU A 536 15.80 16.46 5.04
CA LEU A 536 16.20 16.40 3.64
C LEU A 536 17.55 15.68 3.43
N ILE A 537 18.60 16.04 4.19
CA ILE A 537 19.92 15.39 4.09
C ILE A 537 19.84 13.88 4.37
N THR A 538 18.94 13.47 5.26
CA THR A 538 18.85 12.09 5.74
C THR A 538 17.95 11.21 4.87
N LEU A 539 16.94 11.79 4.21
CA LEU A 539 15.90 11.03 3.51
C LEU A 539 15.83 11.23 1.98
N SER A 540 16.43 12.28 1.42
CA SER A 540 16.36 12.56 -0.02
C SER A 540 17.57 12.03 -0.81
N GLU A 541 17.47 11.99 -2.13
CA GLU A 541 18.57 11.52 -2.98
C GLU A 541 19.65 12.59 -3.15
N GLN A 542 20.82 12.38 -2.53
CA GLN A 542 21.98 13.24 -2.73
C GLN A 542 22.53 13.06 -4.17
N VAL A 543 22.63 14.16 -4.90
CA VAL A 543 23.04 14.21 -6.31
C VAL A 543 24.34 14.97 -6.52
N THR A 544 25.11 14.58 -7.54
CA THR A 544 26.34 15.30 -7.92
C THR A 544 25.99 16.61 -8.61
N ILE A 545 26.32 17.73 -7.96
CA ILE A 545 26.10 19.09 -8.49
C ILE A 545 27.38 19.70 -9.07
N ARG A 546 27.21 20.49 -10.12
CA ARG A 546 28.25 21.33 -10.74
C ARG A 546 27.67 22.67 -11.18
N ALA A 547 28.54 23.63 -11.50
CA ALA A 547 28.14 24.93 -12.03
C ALA A 547 28.96 25.32 -13.26
N ASN A 548 28.35 26.08 -14.17
CA ASN A 548 29.02 26.78 -15.27
C ASN A 548 28.17 27.98 -15.74
N GLU A 549 28.56 28.62 -16.84
CA GLU A 549 27.89 29.80 -17.42
C GLU A 549 26.41 29.58 -17.80
N LYS A 550 25.95 28.32 -17.81
CA LYS A 550 24.58 27.94 -18.18
C LYS A 550 23.66 27.68 -16.97
N GLY A 551 24.19 27.66 -15.74
CA GLY A 551 23.44 27.43 -14.51
C GLY A 551 24.15 26.49 -13.54
N VAL A 552 23.44 26.10 -12.49
CA VAL A 552 23.77 24.89 -11.72
C VAL A 552 23.26 23.69 -12.53
N TYR A 553 23.94 22.55 -12.51
CA TYR A 553 23.46 21.33 -13.13
C TYR A 553 23.79 20.08 -12.31
N THR A 554 22.92 19.07 -12.39
CA THR A 554 23.23 17.72 -11.91
C THR A 554 23.88 16.90 -13.03
N LEU A 555 24.61 15.84 -12.64
CA LEU A 555 25.23 14.88 -13.56
C LEU A 555 24.58 13.51 -13.45
N GLU A 556 24.02 13.03 -14.56
CA GLU A 556 23.51 11.67 -14.72
C GLU A 556 24.41 10.85 -15.67
N ASP A 557 24.08 9.57 -15.94
CA ASP A 557 24.88 8.55 -16.69
C ASP A 557 26.40 8.82 -16.73
N LYS A 558 27.07 8.40 -15.66
CA LYS A 558 28.55 8.43 -15.52
C LYS A 558 29.17 9.83 -15.75
N GLY A 559 28.37 10.89 -15.66
CA GLY A 559 28.80 12.28 -15.82
C GLY A 559 28.70 12.84 -17.24
N GLN A 560 27.99 12.17 -18.16
CA GLN A 560 27.79 12.67 -19.53
C GLN A 560 26.60 13.64 -19.62
N ASP A 561 25.49 13.31 -18.97
CA ASP A 561 24.21 14.01 -19.11
C ASP A 561 24.01 15.11 -18.06
N LYS A 562 23.32 16.19 -18.45
CA LYS A 562 23.22 17.43 -17.66
C LYS A 562 21.79 17.95 -17.59
N ILE A 563 21.22 17.96 -16.38
CA ILE A 563 19.95 18.63 -16.09
C ILE A 563 20.28 19.99 -15.46
N PHE A 564 19.88 21.08 -16.11
CA PHE A 564 20.18 22.45 -15.65
C PHE A 564 19.09 22.99 -14.73
N TYR A 565 19.48 23.72 -13.69
CA TYR A 565 18.63 24.34 -12.68
C TYR A 565 18.99 25.82 -12.46
N GLN A 566 17.99 26.60 -12.10
CA GLN A 566 18.06 28.00 -11.75
C GLN A 566 17.82 28.17 -10.23
N PRO A 567 18.86 28.52 -9.45
CA PRO A 567 18.71 28.82 -8.03
C PRO A 567 17.78 30.01 -7.78
N ALA A 568 16.90 29.93 -6.79
CA ALA A 568 16.10 31.08 -6.36
C ALA A 568 16.96 32.19 -5.73
N ASN A 569 18.02 31.81 -5.01
CA ASN A 569 18.94 32.74 -4.36
C ASN A 569 19.78 33.53 -5.38
N LYS A 570 19.65 34.86 -5.37
CA LYS A 570 20.36 35.79 -6.27
C LYS A 570 21.88 35.73 -6.12
N ASP A 571 22.40 35.45 -4.94
CA ASP A 571 23.85 35.41 -4.70
C ASP A 571 24.47 34.09 -5.21
N ILE A 572 23.72 32.99 -5.21
CA ILE A 572 24.11 31.79 -5.96
C ILE A 572 24.06 32.08 -7.48
N GLN A 573 23.09 32.85 -7.97
CA GLN A 573 23.10 33.28 -9.38
C GLN A 573 24.30 34.19 -9.71
N LYS A 574 24.73 35.09 -8.81
CA LYS A 574 25.96 35.89 -8.96
C LYS A 574 27.19 35.00 -8.97
N PHE A 575 27.31 34.07 -8.01
CA PHE A 575 28.40 33.09 -7.93
C PHE A 575 28.55 32.32 -9.25
N VAL A 576 27.47 31.71 -9.74
CA VAL A 576 27.45 30.97 -11.01
C VAL A 576 27.85 31.84 -12.22
N ARG A 577 27.56 33.15 -12.22
CA ARG A 577 27.98 34.08 -13.27
C ARG A 577 29.44 34.54 -13.15
N LEU A 578 29.92 34.82 -11.93
CA LEU A 578 31.28 35.32 -11.68
C LEU A 578 32.34 34.21 -11.91
N TYR A 579 32.00 32.97 -11.59
CA TYR A 579 32.90 31.82 -11.71
C TYR A 579 33.09 31.33 -13.17
N HIS A 580 32.49 32.01 -14.14
CA HIS A 580 32.56 31.75 -15.60
C HIS A 580 33.99 31.58 -16.15
N ASN A 581 34.97 32.34 -15.66
CA ASN A 581 36.31 32.41 -16.26
C ASN A 581 37.42 31.69 -15.48
N ASN A 582 37.25 31.44 -14.17
CA ASN A 582 38.40 31.35 -13.24
C ASN A 582 38.53 30.01 -12.47
N PHE A 583 37.56 29.10 -12.50
CA PHE A 583 37.48 28.00 -11.53
C PHE A 583 36.90 26.68 -12.06
N ASN A 584 37.10 25.60 -11.29
CA ASN A 584 36.58 24.26 -11.61
C ASN A 584 35.06 24.16 -11.38
N SER A 585 34.36 23.58 -12.37
CA SER A 585 32.93 23.22 -12.34
C SER A 585 32.42 22.50 -11.07
N SER A 586 33.28 21.78 -10.34
CA SER A 586 32.91 21.07 -9.10
C SER A 586 32.79 21.96 -7.86
N LEU A 587 33.35 23.18 -7.88
CA LEU A 587 33.52 24.00 -6.67
C LEU A 587 32.22 24.30 -5.91
N ILE A 588 31.07 24.34 -6.59
CA ILE A 588 29.76 24.50 -5.92
C ILE A 588 29.46 23.35 -4.95
N ALA A 589 29.97 22.14 -5.22
CA ALA A 589 29.84 20.98 -4.33
C ALA A 589 30.72 21.07 -3.08
N ASP A 590 31.68 22.00 -3.02
CA ASP A 590 32.48 22.26 -1.82
C ASP A 590 31.68 23.10 -0.81
N TYR A 591 30.86 24.04 -1.28
CA TYR A 591 30.01 24.91 -0.44
C TYR A 591 28.59 24.35 -0.19
N TYR A 592 28.04 23.56 -1.10
CA TYR A 592 26.66 23.05 -1.04
C TYR A 592 26.61 21.53 -1.19
N THR A 593 25.52 20.92 -0.73
CA THR A 593 25.11 19.57 -1.11
C THR A 593 23.82 19.65 -1.92
N GLY A 594 23.73 18.89 -3.02
CA GLY A 594 22.56 18.86 -3.88
C GLY A 594 21.68 17.66 -3.59
N HIS A 595 20.37 17.88 -3.56
CA HIS A 595 19.37 16.89 -3.16
C HIS A 595 18.16 16.89 -4.11
N ARG A 596 17.73 15.70 -4.52
CA ARG A 596 16.54 15.41 -5.34
C ARG A 596 15.50 14.68 -4.49
N ILE A 597 14.21 14.97 -4.70
CA ILE A 597 13.11 14.42 -3.90
C ILE A 597 12.14 13.64 -4.79
N ALA A 598 11.79 12.43 -4.35
CA ALA A 598 10.83 11.52 -4.99
C ALA A 598 11.09 11.28 -6.49
N GLY A 599 12.37 11.23 -6.86
CA GLY A 599 12.82 11.06 -8.25
C GLY A 599 12.43 12.17 -9.24
N SER A 600 11.77 13.24 -8.81
CA SER A 600 11.35 14.36 -9.67
C SER A 600 12.53 15.25 -10.06
N VAL A 601 12.59 15.68 -11.32
CA VAL A 601 13.62 16.64 -11.81
C VAL A 601 13.14 18.09 -11.83
N ASN A 602 11.93 18.40 -11.34
CA ASN A 602 11.40 19.76 -11.32
C ASN A 602 12.22 20.71 -10.43
N PHE A 603 12.81 20.18 -9.36
CA PHE A 603 13.54 20.95 -8.37
C PHE A 603 14.83 20.26 -7.92
N LEU A 604 15.86 21.07 -7.71
CA LEU A 604 17.09 20.71 -7.02
C LEU A 604 17.16 21.52 -5.73
N TYR A 605 17.41 20.86 -4.60
CA TYR A 605 17.57 21.50 -3.31
C TYR A 605 19.06 21.60 -2.99
N LEU A 606 19.58 22.83 -2.91
CA LEU A 606 20.97 23.11 -2.54
C LEU A 606 21.02 23.46 -1.06
N ILE A 607 21.63 22.59 -0.26
CA ILE A 607 21.80 22.79 1.19
C ILE A 607 23.22 23.26 1.46
N SER A 608 23.35 24.47 2.00
CA SER A 608 24.64 25.08 2.36
C SER A 608 25.33 24.32 3.50
N LYS A 609 26.65 24.16 3.39
CA LYS A 609 27.50 23.57 4.44
C LYS A 609 27.96 24.59 5.48
N LYS A 610 27.86 25.90 5.22
CA LYS A 610 28.38 26.96 6.10
C LYS A 610 27.32 27.50 7.07
N ASP A 611 26.18 27.91 6.52
CA ASP A 611 25.11 28.62 7.22
C ASP A 611 23.77 27.86 7.18
N ASN A 612 23.82 26.58 6.80
CA ASN A 612 22.71 25.62 6.85
C ASN A 612 21.49 25.96 5.95
N GLN A 613 21.50 27.06 5.19
CA GLN A 613 20.38 27.48 4.37
C GLN A 613 20.04 26.48 3.25
N ILE A 614 18.74 26.30 3.02
CA ILE A 614 18.18 25.45 1.95
C ILE A 614 17.73 26.35 0.80
N THR A 615 18.43 26.33 -0.33
CA THR A 615 18.01 27.04 -1.55
C THR A 615 17.32 26.08 -2.52
N LYS A 616 16.01 26.31 -2.74
CA LYS A 616 15.24 25.66 -3.81
C LYS A 616 15.65 26.21 -5.19
N CYS A 617 15.92 25.32 -6.14
CA CYS A 617 16.29 25.65 -7.52
C CYS A 617 15.27 25.03 -8.47
N ARG A 618 14.62 25.84 -9.33
CA ARG A 618 13.69 25.33 -10.35
C ARG A 618 14.46 24.82 -11.57
N ILE A 619 13.96 23.82 -12.28
CA ILE A 619 14.52 23.38 -13.56
C ILE A 619 14.62 24.56 -14.55
N HIS A 620 15.79 24.72 -15.17
CA HIS A 620 16.11 25.86 -16.04
C HIS A 620 15.51 25.69 -17.44
N SER A 621 15.26 26.79 -18.15
CA SER A 621 14.64 26.79 -19.50
C SER A 621 15.31 25.85 -20.51
N ARG A 622 16.65 25.71 -20.44
CA ARG A 622 17.46 24.76 -21.23
C ARG A 622 17.06 23.29 -21.06
N SER A 623 16.50 22.93 -19.91
CA SER A 623 16.04 21.58 -19.55
C SER A 623 14.51 21.51 -19.44
N ARG A 624 13.76 22.53 -19.90
CA ARG A 624 12.30 22.62 -19.78
C ARG A 624 11.54 21.42 -20.36
N ARG A 625 12.10 20.74 -21.36
CA ARG A 625 11.52 19.52 -21.96
C ARG A 625 11.58 18.27 -21.06
N LEU A 626 12.15 18.39 -19.86
CA LEU A 626 12.25 17.34 -18.84
C LEU A 626 11.32 17.62 -17.63
N VAL A 627 10.52 18.68 -17.69
CA VAL A 627 9.57 19.08 -16.62
C VAL A 627 8.56 17.96 -16.34
N ASN A 628 8.25 17.76 -15.07
CA ASN A 628 7.34 16.74 -14.50
C ASN A 628 7.69 15.26 -14.81
N MET A 629 8.86 14.98 -15.38
CA MET A 629 9.31 13.62 -15.68
C MET A 629 10.04 13.00 -14.49
N HIS A 630 9.91 11.68 -14.35
CA HIS A 630 10.69 10.92 -13.38
C HIS A 630 12.14 10.75 -13.88
N ILE A 631 13.13 10.81 -12.98
CA ILE A 631 14.56 10.78 -13.36
C ILE A 631 14.94 9.61 -14.27
N HIS A 632 14.34 8.43 -14.09
CA HIS A 632 14.62 7.27 -14.94
C HIS A 632 14.20 7.50 -16.41
N GLN A 633 13.04 8.13 -16.63
CA GLN A 633 12.60 8.55 -17.98
C GLN A 633 13.53 9.62 -18.54
N VAL A 634 14.03 10.53 -17.70
CA VAL A 634 14.98 11.58 -18.09
C VAL A 634 16.34 11.00 -18.50
N THR A 635 16.84 9.95 -17.84
CA THR A 635 18.05 9.24 -18.30
C THR A 635 17.84 8.57 -19.65
N SER A 636 16.73 7.85 -19.84
CA SER A 636 16.41 7.25 -21.15
C SER A 636 16.15 8.29 -22.24
N GLN A 637 15.71 9.51 -21.87
CA GLN A 637 15.59 10.64 -22.78
C GLN A 637 16.96 11.15 -23.23
N LEU A 638 17.83 11.49 -22.28
CA LEU A 638 19.12 12.09 -22.58
C LEU A 638 20.06 11.10 -23.28
N GLU A 639 19.96 9.79 -23.01
CA GLU A 639 20.63 8.73 -23.78
C GLU A 639 20.17 8.67 -25.24
N TYR A 640 18.87 8.74 -25.51
CA TYR A 640 18.32 8.75 -26.87
C TYR A 640 18.69 10.03 -27.62
N ASP A 641 18.52 11.20 -27.00
CA ASP A 641 18.94 12.47 -27.57
C ASP A 641 20.41 12.42 -27.98
N ARG A 642 21.28 11.83 -27.14
CA ARG A 642 22.73 11.64 -27.37
C ARG A 642 23.02 10.71 -28.55
N CYS A 643 22.10 9.84 -28.93
CA CYS A 643 22.17 8.98 -30.12
C CYS A 643 21.69 9.72 -31.39
N GLU A 644 20.53 10.37 -31.35
CA GLU A 644 20.03 11.19 -32.47
C GLU A 644 20.98 12.33 -32.82
N ASP A 645 21.56 13.01 -31.81
CA ASP A 645 22.59 14.03 -32.00
C ASP A 645 23.80 13.50 -32.79
N ARG A 646 24.12 12.20 -32.69
CA ARG A 646 25.23 11.56 -33.44
C ARG A 646 24.82 11.20 -34.88
N VAL A 647 23.54 10.96 -35.15
CA VAL A 647 23.01 10.77 -36.51
C VAL A 647 22.98 12.13 -37.21
N ILE A 648 22.31 13.12 -36.63
CA ILE A 648 22.18 14.48 -37.16
C ILE A 648 23.56 15.11 -37.45
N LYS A 649 24.55 14.93 -36.56
CA LYS A 649 25.92 15.44 -36.77
C LYS A 649 26.68 14.71 -37.90
N LYS A 650 26.36 13.46 -38.21
CA LYS A 650 26.89 12.77 -39.41
C LYS A 650 26.26 13.33 -40.68
N GLU A 651 24.95 13.50 -40.69
CA GLU A 651 24.22 14.05 -41.85
C GLU A 651 24.64 15.49 -42.17
N ASP A 652 24.77 16.35 -41.15
CA ASP A 652 25.31 17.71 -41.30
C ASP A 652 26.76 17.69 -41.81
N ALA A 653 27.62 16.81 -41.27
CA ALA A 653 28.99 16.65 -41.76
C ALA A 653 29.03 16.17 -43.24
N GLU A 654 28.16 15.24 -43.63
CA GLU A 654 28.00 14.83 -45.02
C GLU A 654 27.51 15.96 -45.91
N ASN A 655 26.52 16.73 -45.47
CA ASN A 655 25.95 17.82 -46.26
C ASN A 655 26.96 18.98 -46.41
N LYS A 656 27.76 19.25 -45.38
CA LYS A 656 28.94 20.11 -45.45
C LYS A 656 30.03 19.54 -46.37
N ALA A 657 30.23 18.23 -46.40
CA ALA A 657 31.18 17.58 -47.32
C ALA A 657 30.71 17.63 -48.78
N LYS A 658 29.43 17.35 -49.06
CA LYS A 658 28.76 17.50 -50.37
C LYS A 658 28.92 18.95 -50.87
N THR A 659 28.57 19.93 -50.04
CA THR A 659 28.73 21.36 -50.31
C THR A 659 30.19 21.74 -50.58
N THR A 660 31.11 21.25 -49.76
CA THR A 660 32.55 21.51 -49.92
C THR A 660 33.12 20.89 -51.20
N LYS A 661 32.65 19.70 -51.60
CA LYS A 661 33.01 19.04 -52.86
C LYS A 661 32.57 19.86 -54.07
N VAL A 662 31.32 20.35 -54.07
CA VAL A 662 30.78 21.24 -55.12
C VAL A 662 31.57 22.56 -55.17
N ARG A 663 31.77 23.22 -54.02
CA ARG A 663 32.54 24.48 -53.94
C ARG A 663 33.97 24.30 -54.46
N ARG A 664 34.67 23.22 -54.07
CA ARG A 664 36.01 22.90 -54.56
C ARG A 664 36.03 22.60 -56.07
N GLY A 665 35.00 21.96 -56.61
CA GLY A 665 34.84 21.74 -58.05
C GLY A 665 34.73 23.05 -58.83
N ILE A 666 33.76 23.89 -58.48
CA ILE A 666 33.53 25.21 -59.11
C ILE A 666 34.79 26.08 -59.05
N VAL A 667 35.46 26.14 -57.89
CA VAL A 667 36.72 26.88 -57.73
C VAL A 667 37.84 26.30 -58.59
N LYS A 668 37.98 24.97 -58.68
CA LYS A 668 38.99 24.31 -59.53
C LYS A 668 38.77 24.63 -61.01
N ASP A 669 37.52 24.66 -61.48
CA ASP A 669 37.20 24.97 -62.87
C ASP A 669 37.26 26.46 -63.18
N ALA A 670 36.95 27.35 -62.23
CA ALA A 670 37.25 28.78 -62.33
C ALA A 670 38.77 29.03 -62.43
N PHE A 671 39.60 28.29 -61.68
CA PHE A 671 41.05 28.33 -61.81
C PHE A 671 41.56 27.77 -63.14
N LYS A 672 40.93 26.74 -63.73
CA LYS A 672 41.23 26.29 -65.11
C LYS A 672 40.90 27.38 -66.13
N LYS A 673 39.71 27.99 -66.04
CA LYS A 673 39.26 29.07 -66.96
C LYS A 673 40.18 30.29 -66.87
N THR A 674 40.57 30.73 -65.67
CA THR A 674 41.51 31.85 -65.49
C THR A 674 42.96 31.50 -65.88
N LYS A 675 43.40 30.24 -65.77
CA LYS A 675 44.68 29.81 -66.38
C LYS A 675 44.66 29.93 -67.92
N LYS A 676 43.57 29.53 -68.60
CA LYS A 676 43.40 29.77 -70.05
C LYS A 676 43.36 31.28 -70.39
N GLY A 677 42.69 32.10 -69.58
CA GLY A 677 42.71 33.56 -69.76
C GLY A 677 44.12 34.17 -69.62
N LYS A 678 44.92 33.68 -68.66
CA LYS A 678 46.29 34.17 -68.42
C LYS A 678 47.29 33.78 -69.51
N SER A 679 47.10 32.68 -70.24
CA SER A 679 47.97 32.38 -71.40
C SER A 679 47.68 33.32 -72.58
N VAL A 680 46.41 33.58 -72.89
CA VAL A 680 46.01 34.55 -73.94
C VAL A 680 46.49 35.97 -73.60
N ALA A 681 46.40 36.38 -72.33
CA ALA A 681 46.93 37.66 -71.87
C ALA A 681 48.46 37.75 -71.93
N ARG A 682 49.19 36.64 -71.73
CA ARG A 682 50.65 36.58 -71.90
C ARG A 682 51.06 36.71 -73.37
N ALA A 683 50.34 36.06 -74.29
CA ALA A 683 50.59 36.19 -75.73
C ALA A 683 50.44 37.64 -76.18
N ARG A 684 49.30 38.30 -75.90
CA ARG A 684 49.08 39.72 -76.23
C ARG A 684 50.16 40.66 -75.67
N ARG A 685 50.68 40.40 -74.46
CA ARG A 685 51.77 41.19 -73.86
C ARG A 685 53.15 40.92 -74.46
N LYS A 686 53.35 39.82 -75.21
CA LYS A 686 54.61 39.54 -75.90
C LYS A 686 54.71 40.37 -77.18
N ASN A 687 53.71 40.29 -78.05
CA ASN A 687 53.60 41.10 -79.27
C ASN A 687 53.73 42.61 -78.97
N ILE A 688 52.96 43.14 -78.02
CA ILE A 688 53.01 44.56 -77.63
C ILE A 688 54.40 45.00 -77.11
N LYS A 689 55.24 44.08 -76.65
CA LYS A 689 56.63 44.39 -76.28
C LYS A 689 57.57 44.29 -77.49
N GLU A 690 57.38 43.31 -78.36
CA GLU A 690 58.15 43.13 -79.59
C GLU A 690 57.94 44.30 -80.57
N ASP A 691 56.70 44.80 -80.71
CA ASP A 691 56.38 46.02 -81.47
C ASP A 691 57.12 47.26 -80.90
N LYS A 692 57.16 47.39 -79.57
CA LYS A 692 57.82 48.53 -78.90
C LYS A 692 59.34 48.44 -78.91
N ASP A 693 59.91 47.25 -78.76
CA ASP A 693 61.35 47.04 -78.87
C ASP A 693 61.80 47.32 -80.33
N LEU A 694 60.93 47.10 -81.34
CA LEU A 694 61.13 47.54 -82.74
C LEU A 694 61.04 49.07 -82.92
N GLU A 695 60.02 49.74 -82.38
CA GLU A 695 59.93 51.21 -82.39
C GLU A 695 61.17 51.85 -81.74
N GLN A 696 61.60 51.32 -80.59
CA GLN A 696 62.78 51.76 -79.85
C GLN A 696 64.06 51.59 -80.69
N ALA A 697 64.23 50.44 -81.35
CA ALA A 697 65.38 50.18 -82.23
C ALA A 697 65.41 51.12 -83.45
N MET A 698 64.25 51.40 -84.09
CA MET A 698 64.16 52.39 -85.16
C MET A 698 64.49 53.81 -84.68
N LEU A 699 64.05 54.17 -83.46
CA LEU A 699 64.35 55.46 -82.85
C LEU A 699 65.84 55.61 -82.54
N ASP A 700 66.49 54.57 -82.02
CA ASP A 700 67.91 54.59 -81.68
C ASP A 700 68.81 54.52 -82.93
N LEU A 701 68.36 53.90 -84.03
CA LEU A 701 69.05 53.97 -85.34
C LEU A 701 68.97 55.39 -85.94
N LYS A 702 67.82 56.08 -85.78
CA LYS A 702 67.70 57.52 -86.08
C LYS A 702 68.56 58.39 -85.18
N LYS A 703 68.69 58.08 -83.88
CA LYS A 703 69.62 58.78 -82.98
C LYS A 703 71.06 58.55 -83.39
N LYS A 704 71.44 57.34 -83.80
CA LYS A 704 72.83 57.01 -84.17
C LYS A 704 73.27 57.76 -85.43
N THR A 705 72.43 57.77 -86.46
CA THR A 705 72.65 58.57 -87.68
C THR A 705 72.57 60.09 -87.45
N ALA A 706 71.95 60.56 -86.36
CA ALA A 706 72.06 61.94 -85.89
C ALA A 706 73.33 62.19 -85.05
N TYR A 707 73.77 61.23 -84.24
CA TYR A 707 74.99 61.33 -83.44
C TYR A 707 76.26 61.31 -84.30
N GLU A 708 76.28 60.50 -85.35
CA GLU A 708 77.36 60.46 -86.34
C GLU A 708 77.53 61.85 -86.99
N LYS A 709 76.42 62.54 -87.33
CA LYS A 709 76.45 63.94 -87.78
C LYS A 709 76.87 64.98 -86.73
N ILE A 710 76.76 64.66 -85.44
CA ILE A 710 77.11 65.57 -84.34
C ILE A 710 78.56 65.36 -83.86
N LEU A 711 79.15 64.18 -84.10
CA LEU A 711 80.58 63.94 -83.82
C LEU A 711 81.48 64.72 -84.78
N ASP A 712 81.10 64.86 -86.05
CA ASP A 712 81.82 65.69 -87.03
C ASP A 712 81.89 67.17 -86.60
N GLU A 713 80.93 67.66 -85.81
CA GLU A 713 80.87 69.06 -85.34
C GLU A 713 81.52 69.31 -83.97
N LYS A 714 81.89 68.26 -83.21
CA LYS A 714 82.34 68.37 -81.81
C LYS A 714 83.81 68.02 -81.54
N VAL A 715 84.69 68.51 -82.41
CA VAL A 715 86.13 68.60 -82.15
C VAL A 715 86.51 69.84 -81.32
N ASN A 716 85.58 70.79 -81.10
CA ASN A 716 85.83 72.07 -80.41
C ASN A 716 85.24 72.20 -78.99
N SER A 717 86.08 72.64 -78.05
CA SER A 717 85.79 73.11 -76.68
C SER A 717 85.39 72.07 -75.60
N ASP A 718 85.61 72.42 -74.32
CA ASP A 718 86.17 71.48 -73.33
C ASP A 718 85.69 71.73 -71.86
N LYS A 719 85.64 70.64 -71.06
CA LYS A 719 85.56 70.50 -69.58
C LYS A 719 84.38 71.02 -68.71
N THR A 720 84.08 70.18 -67.69
CA THR A 720 83.30 70.37 -66.44
C THR A 720 84.21 70.02 -65.22
N GLU A 721 83.90 70.01 -63.91
CA GLU A 721 82.72 69.60 -63.10
C GLU A 721 82.78 70.13 -61.64
N GLN A 722 81.70 69.98 -60.83
CA GLN A 722 81.64 69.16 -59.58
C GLN A 722 80.37 69.41 -58.71
N ILE A 723 79.80 68.36 -58.08
CA ILE A 723 78.59 68.39 -57.20
C ILE A 723 78.69 67.39 -55.99
N LYS A 724 77.85 67.56 -54.95
CA LYS A 724 77.72 66.84 -53.63
C LYS A 724 76.19 66.69 -53.26
N PRO A 725 75.72 66.30 -52.04
CA PRO A 725 75.93 65.08 -51.19
C PRO A 725 74.63 64.52 -50.46
N LYS A 726 74.77 63.45 -49.63
CA LYS A 726 74.05 63.11 -48.34
C LYS A 726 72.50 62.88 -48.23
N GLU A 727 72.07 62.11 -47.21
CA GLU A 727 70.66 62.01 -46.71
C GLU A 727 70.54 61.49 -45.23
N SER A 728 69.35 61.50 -44.56
CA SER A 728 69.16 61.06 -43.14
C SER A 728 67.70 60.84 -42.56
N LYS A 729 67.52 59.77 -41.74
CA LYS A 729 66.63 59.53 -40.54
C LYS A 729 65.14 60.02 -40.42
N LYS A 730 64.23 59.14 -39.90
CA LYS A 730 63.24 59.43 -38.80
C LYS A 730 62.59 58.18 -38.11
N LYS A 731 61.57 58.34 -37.22
CA LYS A 731 61.22 57.45 -36.05
C LYS A 731 59.71 57.47 -35.63
N ARG A 732 59.33 56.69 -34.57
CA ARG A 732 58.09 56.64 -33.71
C ARG A 732 56.96 55.64 -34.11
N SER A 733 56.05 55.16 -33.21
CA SER A 733 55.81 55.42 -31.76
C SER A 733 55.18 54.24 -30.97
N GLU A 734 55.01 54.46 -29.66
CA GLU A 734 54.67 53.61 -28.51
C GLU A 734 53.38 54.17 -27.78
N ASN A 735 52.66 53.62 -26.76
CA ASN A 735 52.62 52.37 -25.95
C ASN A 735 51.20 52.21 -25.26
N LYS A 736 50.88 51.10 -24.53
CA LYS A 736 49.75 50.95 -23.56
C LYS A 736 49.96 49.77 -22.57
N ASP A 737 49.88 50.00 -21.25
CA ASP A 737 49.52 49.01 -20.19
C ASP A 737 49.52 49.68 -18.79
N GLU A 738 48.40 49.62 -18.04
CA GLU A 738 48.28 49.96 -16.58
C GLU A 738 46.80 49.82 -16.11
N LEU A 739 46.43 48.76 -15.37
CA LEU A 739 45.09 48.65 -14.70
C LEU A 739 44.86 47.44 -13.74
N PHE A 740 45.89 46.75 -13.23
CA PHE A 740 45.71 45.41 -12.62
C PHE A 740 45.75 45.31 -11.08
N ASP A 741 46.38 46.25 -10.36
CA ASP A 741 46.81 46.00 -8.96
C ASP A 741 45.81 46.36 -7.83
N ASP A 742 44.78 47.17 -8.10
CA ASP A 742 43.92 47.75 -7.04
C ASP A 742 42.90 46.77 -6.39
N PHE A 743 42.78 45.53 -6.87
CA PHE A 743 41.75 44.59 -6.38
C PHE A 743 42.15 43.79 -5.12
N ILE A 744 43.44 43.73 -4.76
CA ILE A 744 43.98 42.74 -3.80
C ILE A 744 43.87 43.18 -2.32
N LYS A 745 43.40 44.40 -2.00
CA LYS A 745 43.36 44.95 -0.62
C LYS A 745 41.96 44.99 0.02
N GLY A 746 41.06 44.07 -0.35
CA GLY A 746 39.66 44.08 0.07
C GLY A 746 39.07 42.75 0.55
N ILE A 747 39.91 41.77 0.93
CA ILE A 747 39.55 40.46 1.50
C ILE A 747 40.47 40.18 2.69
#